data_AF-A0A5J4WIZ0-F1
#
_entry.id   AF-A0A5J4WIZ0-F1
#
_cell.length_a   1.000
_cell.length_b   1.000
_cell.length_c   1.000
_cell.angle_alpha   90.00
_cell.angle_beta   90.00
_cell.angle_gamma   90.00
#
_symmetry.space_group_name_H-M   'P 1'
#
loop_
_entity.id
_entity.type
_entity.pdbx_description
1 polymer ?
#
loop_
_entity_poly.entity_id
_entity_poly.type
_entity_poly.pdbx_seq_one_letter_code
_entity_poly.pdbx_strand_id
1 'polypeptide(L)'
;MLLIIALVTISFGWSFTNPFSFAFTRHWQIEKQITNISLTKVPFRNQTFTSQLRTPNTHRSFIKDKRKANIDSTRLYFDDESIDQSGTVTVDYLKVDKETYYTGSAKIADFVPLNKIASTYDKSFYAIPISNFDNLKTSQALNANERACDIMYYAHNYGIYGLYGYSVLAITNNDIAPSITRLVSNGPSKYEFINVPTSETDNYFINRTINKVCSNKDYNYHYLSYALKNSGIYDTQCQSNEQIPVDGTKCHDGLDPIPLLKGYQQGYFDNLDENAIKDLLIRFGVVYTYDNELIIGWKNDQWIFVRGISGQYYNIHNYNISRSTLFDGLVIFSKDQIYQNMEQCKSNTVPANGCLCNAQNHPATCTCPPNPEDLKELSTSVCKCIQQVDQRNDCIPKECLGEDIPDQGCICNSEFQPRNCICPSNANLVDISMNICRCLPQDDPREKCKVCESYQDVDPGSCLCGDYQHHPFGCACATDDDYLCVCSENNNEYYCQTICSEGEFPNSNNCLCAFGDDICKAGRQPCSDGNDLQPLPIGCEPGACVDKDQKYPCFCTGDKQVDREKCMCSTHYEIDPGSCTCDSTWHHKPDGCLCANSDDHYCLCNGGNDDPTDCFTICQEGEFPEVIDCFCQLDDDTCKAGQQMCTGGTDQHPTPPGCYIVECQSPDQKYPCICTGEKDIDRENCICSLSSYDEVDFGACKCGDWDHHPYGCMCKDSEDYYCVCSGEDYDTSDCTGLCKEGQYPQYDYCFCAVDDNECNTGPEQCTEQYHPRRCECPYEADDLINI
;
A
#
# COMPACT_ATOMS: atom_id res chain seq x y z
N MET A 1 52.14 -56.11 40.61
CA MET A 1 53.40 -56.89 40.51
C MET A 1 54.11 -56.44 39.24
N LEU A 2 55.40 -56.07 39.33
CA LEU A 2 56.47 -55.99 38.29
C LEU A 2 56.07 -55.55 36.85
N LEU A 3 56.55 -54.40 36.33
CA LEU A 3 57.87 -54.16 35.66
C LEU A 3 57.98 -54.89 34.28
N ILE A 4 58.58 -54.38 33.19
CA ILE A 4 59.61 -53.35 32.93
C ILE A 4 59.43 -52.85 31.46
N ILE A 5 59.40 -51.54 31.14
CA ILE A 5 60.50 -50.63 30.72
C ILE A 5 61.24 -50.97 29.40
N ALA A 6 61.20 -50.03 28.44
CA ALA A 6 62.36 -49.62 27.62
C ALA A 6 62.19 -48.17 27.11
N LEU A 7 63.21 -47.32 27.31
CA LEU A 7 63.28 -45.91 26.92
C LEU A 7 64.35 -45.70 25.85
N VAL A 8 64.19 -44.70 24.97
CA VAL A 8 65.31 -43.96 24.34
C VAL A 8 65.00 -42.45 24.32
N THR A 9 66.02 -41.64 24.60
CA THR A 9 66.02 -40.19 24.87
C THR A 9 66.47 -39.34 23.66
N ILE A 10 66.24 -38.01 23.61
CA ILE A 10 67.23 -36.89 23.77
C ILE A 10 66.51 -35.60 23.23
N SER A 11 66.17 -34.52 23.98
CA SER A 11 66.94 -33.35 24.51
C SER A 11 67.78 -32.59 23.45
N PHE A 12 67.66 -31.29 23.12
CA PHE A 12 67.74 -30.00 23.86
C PHE A 12 67.15 -28.88 22.93
N GLY A 13 66.89 -27.61 23.26
CA GLY A 13 67.32 -26.70 24.35
C GLY A 13 66.74 -25.27 24.19
N TRP A 14 67.12 -24.34 25.06
CA TRP A 14 66.60 -22.94 25.15
C TRP A 14 67.55 -21.92 24.44
N SER A 15 67.41 -20.58 24.40
CA SER A 15 66.71 -19.54 25.23
C SER A 15 66.57 -18.19 24.47
N PHE A 16 65.84 -17.22 25.08
CA PHE A 16 65.88 -15.74 24.86
C PHE A 16 65.12 -15.16 23.63
N THR A 17 64.49 -13.96 23.64
CA THR A 17 64.39 -12.84 24.63
C THR A 17 62.96 -12.26 24.71
N ASN A 18 62.61 -11.67 25.86
CA ASN A 18 61.42 -10.81 26.11
C ASN A 18 61.75 -9.32 25.77
N PRO A 19 60.76 -8.40 25.60
CA PRO A 19 60.41 -7.52 26.72
C PRO A 19 58.95 -6.98 26.81
N PHE A 20 58.46 -6.88 28.06
CA PHE A 20 57.71 -5.76 28.69
C PHE A 20 56.87 -4.78 27.81
N SER A 21 55.60 -4.46 28.12
CA SER A 21 55.21 -3.81 29.40
C SER A 21 53.69 -3.81 29.73
N PHE A 22 53.38 -4.04 31.02
CA PHE A 22 52.36 -3.39 31.88
C PHE A 22 50.93 -3.04 31.42
N ALA A 23 50.01 -3.94 31.80
CA ALA A 23 48.79 -3.74 32.61
C ALA A 23 48.22 -2.32 32.89
N PHE A 24 46.87 -2.23 32.85
CA PHE A 24 46.06 -1.74 33.99
C PHE A 24 44.63 -2.30 33.97
N THR A 25 44.06 -2.57 35.15
CA THR A 25 42.65 -2.96 35.36
C THR A 25 41.72 -1.75 35.39
N ARG A 26 40.45 -1.92 34.99
CA ARG A 26 39.37 -1.06 35.50
C ARG A 26 37.98 -1.71 35.53
N HIS A 27 37.36 -1.61 36.70
CA HIS A 27 35.91 -1.62 36.91
C HIS A 27 35.21 -0.63 35.97
N TRP A 28 33.96 -0.92 35.61
CA TRP A 28 32.98 0.13 35.33
C TRP A 28 31.68 -0.13 36.10
N GLN A 29 31.16 0.91 36.73
CA GLN A 29 29.90 0.89 37.46
C GLN A 29 28.78 1.41 36.57
N ILE A 30 27.56 0.98 36.87
CA ILE A 30 26.33 1.56 36.33
C ILE A 30 26.21 3.02 36.81
N GLU A 31 26.22 3.98 35.89
CA GLU A 31 25.62 5.29 36.13
C GLU A 31 24.58 5.63 35.06
N LYS A 32 23.51 6.27 35.54
CA LYS A 32 22.29 6.58 34.81
C LYS A 32 22.35 8.06 34.40
N GLN A 33 22.53 8.34 33.11
CA GLN A 33 22.29 9.69 32.59
C GLN A 33 21.28 9.69 31.44
N ILE A 34 20.38 10.66 31.54
CA ILE A 34 19.34 10.96 30.56
C ILE A 34 19.95 11.94 29.55
N THR A 35 19.99 11.56 28.28
CA THR A 35 20.29 12.48 27.17
C THR A 35 19.29 12.25 26.05
N ASN A 36 18.67 13.33 25.58
CA ASN A 36 17.68 13.30 24.50
C ASN A 36 18.29 12.70 23.23
N ILE A 37 17.64 11.69 22.66
CA ILE A 37 17.93 11.19 21.32
C ILE A 37 16.87 11.77 20.37
N SER A 38 17.34 12.44 19.32
CA SER A 38 16.51 12.88 18.19
C SER A 38 16.06 11.66 17.39
N LEU A 39 14.75 11.42 17.32
CA LEU A 39 14.18 10.40 16.43
C LEU A 39 14.19 10.92 14.98
N THR A 40 15.33 10.74 14.32
CA THR A 40 15.50 10.96 12.88
C THR A 40 16.36 9.85 12.29
N LYS A 41 15.81 9.15 11.29
CA LYS A 41 16.41 8.03 10.53
C LYS A 41 16.55 6.70 11.28
N VAL A 42 15.45 5.94 11.31
CA VAL A 42 15.49 4.46 11.25
C VAL A 42 15.43 4.09 9.76
N PRO A 43 16.30 3.21 9.22
CA PRO A 43 16.19 2.78 7.84
C PRO A 43 14.93 1.94 7.63
N PHE A 44 14.10 2.32 6.66
CA PHE A 44 12.98 1.50 6.20
C PHE A 44 13.53 0.33 5.38
N ARG A 45 13.22 -0.91 5.79
CA ARG A 45 13.45 -2.10 4.98
C ARG A 45 12.35 -2.14 3.91
N ASN A 46 12.69 -1.86 2.66
CA ASN A 46 11.74 -1.96 1.53
C ASN A 46 11.36 -3.43 1.31
N GLN A 47 10.22 -3.86 1.84
CA GLN A 47 9.56 -5.07 1.36
C GLN A 47 8.65 -4.71 0.19
N THR A 48 9.12 -5.02 -1.02
CA THR A 48 8.38 -4.91 -2.28
C THR A 48 7.23 -5.93 -2.34
N PHE A 49 6.16 -5.66 -1.58
CA PHE A 49 4.93 -6.47 -1.60
C PHE A 49 4.06 -6.16 -2.83
N THR A 50 4.64 -6.33 -4.01
CA THR A 50 4.00 -6.09 -5.32
C THR A 50 4.08 -7.35 -6.19
N SER A 51 3.07 -8.22 -6.10
CA SER A 51 2.45 -8.91 -7.26
C SER A 51 1.44 -10.03 -6.94
N GLN A 52 1.44 -10.66 -5.76
CA GLN A 52 0.77 -11.97 -5.56
C GLN A 52 -0.49 -12.04 -4.66
N LEU A 53 -1.29 -10.96 -4.55
CA LEU A 53 -2.67 -11.06 -4.04
C LEU A 53 -3.68 -10.36 -4.96
N ARG A 54 -3.86 -10.90 -6.17
CA ARG A 54 -4.96 -10.54 -7.07
C ARG A 54 -6.19 -11.41 -6.81
N THR A 55 -7.02 -11.05 -5.83
CA THR A 55 -8.38 -11.60 -5.69
C THR A 55 -9.32 -10.97 -6.74
N PRO A 56 -10.02 -11.73 -7.60
CA PRO A 56 -10.68 -11.15 -8.79
C PRO A 56 -11.96 -10.30 -8.58
N ASN A 57 -12.35 -9.94 -7.35
CA ASN A 57 -13.75 -9.54 -7.05
C ASN A 57 -13.95 -8.29 -6.17
N THR A 58 -12.90 -7.64 -5.66
CA THR A 58 -13.08 -6.43 -4.83
C THR A 58 -13.33 -5.21 -5.71
N HIS A 59 -14.61 -4.79 -5.76
CA HIS A 59 -15.13 -3.58 -6.41
C HIS A 59 -15.08 -3.50 -7.96
N ARG A 60 -16.02 -4.17 -8.63
CA ARG A 60 -16.39 -3.96 -10.07
C ARG A 60 -15.26 -3.97 -11.12
N SER A 61 -14.05 -4.43 -10.79
CA SER A 61 -12.93 -4.59 -11.74
C SER A 61 -12.69 -3.36 -12.64
N PHE A 62 -12.40 -2.21 -12.02
CA PHE A 62 -11.88 -1.00 -12.70
C PHE A 62 -12.59 -0.63 -14.03
N ILE A 63 -13.93 -0.60 -14.06
CA ILE A 63 -14.76 -0.11 -15.19
C ILE A 63 -14.18 -0.48 -16.58
N LYS A 64 -13.75 -1.75 -16.76
CA LYS A 64 -13.04 -2.29 -17.94
C LYS A 64 -12.31 -1.23 -18.78
N ASP A 65 -11.07 -0.87 -18.40
CA ASP A 65 -10.01 0.03 -18.96
C ASP A 65 -10.04 0.57 -20.43
N LYS A 66 -11.20 0.60 -21.10
CA LYS A 66 -11.41 0.92 -22.52
C LYS A 66 -12.76 1.62 -22.76
N ARG A 67 -13.49 2.04 -21.72
CA ARG A 67 -14.81 2.69 -21.82
C ARG A 67 -15.10 3.83 -20.82
N LYS A 68 -14.11 4.34 -20.08
CA LYS A 68 -14.33 5.43 -19.10
C LYS A 68 -14.73 6.80 -19.71
N ALA A 69 -14.57 7.01 -21.02
CA ALA A 69 -14.64 8.32 -21.67
C ALA A 69 -15.96 9.14 -21.54
N ASN A 70 -17.04 8.62 -20.96
CA ASN A 70 -18.37 9.24 -20.95
C ASN A 70 -19.05 9.37 -19.56
N ILE A 71 -18.35 9.11 -18.44
CA ILE A 71 -18.99 9.26 -17.12
C ILE A 71 -19.23 10.76 -16.83
N ASP A 72 -20.47 11.11 -16.46
CA ASP A 72 -20.89 12.48 -16.17
C ASP A 72 -20.43 12.87 -14.76
N SER A 73 -19.31 13.59 -14.69
CA SER A 73 -18.69 14.13 -13.46
C SER A 73 -19.60 15.10 -12.68
N THR A 74 -20.79 15.47 -13.17
CA THR A 74 -21.77 16.23 -12.38
C THR A 74 -22.66 15.34 -11.50
N ARG A 75 -22.46 14.01 -11.50
CA ARG A 75 -23.37 13.03 -10.88
C ARG A 75 -22.72 12.16 -9.81
N LEU A 76 -23.54 11.79 -8.82
CA LEU A 76 -23.32 10.62 -7.99
C LEU A 76 -24.04 9.41 -8.60
N TYR A 77 -23.37 8.27 -8.59
CA TYR A 77 -23.89 6.98 -9.05
C TYR A 77 -24.00 6.00 -7.88
N PHE A 78 -25.04 5.18 -7.88
CA PHE A 78 -25.34 4.32 -6.75
C PHE A 78 -26.31 3.20 -7.11
N ASP A 79 -26.35 2.16 -6.28
CA ASP A 79 -27.40 1.16 -6.36
C ASP A 79 -28.68 1.72 -5.69
N ASP A 80 -29.83 1.59 -6.37
CA ASP A 80 -31.14 2.06 -5.90
C ASP A 80 -31.93 0.98 -5.14
N GLU A 81 -31.53 -0.27 -5.27
CA GLU A 81 -32.17 -1.41 -4.62
C GLU A 81 -32.14 -1.31 -3.09
N SER A 82 -32.93 -2.16 -2.44
CA SER A 82 -33.06 -2.26 -0.99
C SER A 82 -33.13 -3.73 -0.58
N ILE A 83 -32.71 -4.02 0.65
CA ILE A 83 -32.78 -5.36 1.22
C ILE A 83 -34.24 -5.69 1.54
N ASP A 84 -34.74 -6.81 1.05
CA ASP A 84 -36.09 -7.29 1.37
C ASP A 84 -36.16 -7.99 2.74
N GLN A 85 -37.36 -8.44 3.13
CA GLN A 85 -37.58 -9.13 4.41
C GLN A 85 -36.88 -10.50 4.52
N SER A 86 -36.40 -11.07 3.41
CA SER A 86 -35.63 -12.32 3.39
C SER A 86 -34.11 -12.09 3.50
N GLY A 87 -33.66 -10.82 3.48
CA GLY A 87 -32.25 -10.49 3.37
C GLY A 87 -31.71 -10.54 1.93
N THR A 88 -32.60 -10.50 0.92
CA THR A 88 -32.22 -10.52 -0.50
C THR A 88 -32.22 -9.11 -1.08
N VAL A 89 -31.20 -8.80 -1.88
CA VAL A 89 -31.20 -7.64 -2.80
C VAL A 89 -31.45 -8.18 -4.21
N THR A 90 -32.48 -7.66 -4.89
CA THR A 90 -32.85 -8.05 -6.25
C THR A 90 -32.63 -6.90 -7.22
N VAL A 91 -31.62 -7.03 -8.08
CA VAL A 91 -31.24 -6.05 -9.11
C VAL A 91 -31.90 -6.41 -10.43
N ASP A 92 -32.58 -5.45 -11.05
CA ASP A 92 -33.12 -5.61 -12.40
C ASP A 92 -32.06 -5.23 -13.43
N TYR A 93 -31.55 -6.21 -14.18
CA TYR A 93 -30.54 -6.00 -15.23
C TYR A 93 -30.96 -4.92 -16.24
N LEU A 94 -32.27 -4.76 -16.49
CA LEU A 94 -32.79 -3.75 -17.42
C LEU A 94 -32.67 -2.31 -16.89
N LYS A 95 -32.41 -2.12 -15.59
CA LYS A 95 -32.15 -0.81 -14.96
C LYS A 95 -30.66 -0.52 -14.78
N VAL A 96 -29.80 -1.51 -14.95
CA VAL A 96 -28.35 -1.32 -14.84
C VAL A 96 -27.88 -0.48 -16.03
N ASP A 97 -27.38 0.71 -15.74
CA ASP A 97 -26.62 1.51 -16.68
C ASP A 97 -25.34 0.74 -17.04
N LYS A 98 -25.11 0.47 -18.33
CA LYS A 98 -24.03 -0.45 -18.75
C LYS A 98 -22.65 0.21 -18.86
N GLU A 99 -22.57 1.52 -18.69
CA GLU A 99 -21.31 2.26 -18.68
C GLU A 99 -20.78 2.37 -17.25
N THR A 100 -21.68 2.61 -16.29
CA THR A 100 -21.37 2.83 -14.87
C THR A 100 -21.66 1.63 -13.97
N TYR A 101 -22.43 0.65 -14.46
CA TYR A 101 -22.93 -0.55 -13.77
C TYR A 101 -23.88 -0.29 -12.59
N TYR A 102 -24.25 0.97 -12.33
CA TYR A 102 -25.19 1.36 -11.27
C TYR A 102 -26.64 1.37 -11.77
N THR A 103 -27.60 1.25 -10.86
CA THR A 103 -29.05 1.28 -11.18
C THR A 103 -29.70 2.65 -10.96
N GLY A 104 -28.98 3.58 -10.34
CA GLY A 104 -29.43 4.96 -10.19
C GLY A 104 -28.28 5.98 -10.17
N SER A 105 -28.63 7.23 -10.46
CA SER A 105 -27.74 8.38 -10.33
C SER A 105 -28.52 9.66 -10.06
N ALA A 106 -27.87 10.66 -9.47
CA ALA A 106 -28.43 11.98 -9.17
C ALA A 106 -27.36 13.06 -9.39
N LYS A 107 -27.75 14.31 -9.71
CA LYS A 107 -26.75 15.38 -9.84
C LYS A 107 -26.25 15.82 -8.47
N ILE A 108 -24.95 16.05 -8.34
CA ILE A 108 -24.33 16.55 -7.10
C ILE A 108 -24.99 17.88 -6.66
N ALA A 109 -25.29 18.76 -7.61
CA ALA A 109 -25.94 20.05 -7.36
C ALA A 109 -27.38 19.97 -6.82
N ASP A 110 -28.10 18.85 -7.00
CA ASP A 110 -29.48 18.68 -6.53
C ASP A 110 -29.56 18.48 -5.00
N PHE A 111 -28.44 18.11 -4.37
CA PHE A 111 -28.33 17.85 -2.93
C PHE A 111 -28.09 19.14 -2.12
N VAL A 112 -28.76 19.21 -0.98
CA VAL A 112 -28.66 20.33 -0.02
C VAL A 112 -27.33 20.24 0.73
N PRO A 113 -26.50 21.30 0.76
CA PRO A 113 -25.24 21.25 1.49
C PRO A 113 -25.41 21.11 3.00
N LEU A 114 -24.62 20.23 3.62
CA LEU A 114 -24.50 20.14 5.08
C LEU A 114 -24.01 21.47 5.67
N ASN A 115 -22.92 22.03 5.12
CA ASN A 115 -22.47 23.36 5.50
C ASN A 115 -23.00 24.43 4.53
N LYS A 116 -24.04 25.14 4.95
CA LYS A 116 -24.74 26.16 4.14
C LYS A 116 -23.98 27.49 4.01
N ILE A 117 -22.87 27.67 4.71
CA ILE A 117 -22.11 28.93 4.81
C ILE A 117 -20.75 28.82 4.13
N ALA A 118 -20.20 27.60 4.00
CA ALA A 118 -18.92 27.37 3.36
C ALA A 118 -18.97 27.63 1.83
N SER A 119 -17.82 27.98 1.26
CA SER A 119 -17.57 28.14 -0.17
C SER A 119 -16.31 27.38 -0.57
N THR A 120 -16.24 26.90 -1.82
CA THR A 120 -15.04 26.26 -2.38
C THR A 120 -13.84 27.22 -2.46
N TYR A 121 -14.08 28.53 -2.41
CA TYR A 121 -13.06 29.58 -2.32
C TYR A 121 -12.67 29.96 -0.89
N ASP A 122 -13.31 29.42 0.15
CA ASP A 122 -12.90 29.71 1.53
C ASP A 122 -11.47 29.19 1.75
N LYS A 123 -10.59 30.01 2.34
CA LYS A 123 -9.16 29.67 2.55
C LYS A 123 -8.95 28.43 3.44
N SER A 124 -9.95 27.97 4.16
CA SER A 124 -9.92 26.66 4.83
C SER A 124 -11.33 26.17 5.15
N PHE A 125 -11.53 24.86 5.08
CA PHE A 125 -12.76 24.19 5.49
C PHE A 125 -12.42 22.87 6.15
N TYR A 126 -13.23 22.46 7.13
CA TYR A 126 -13.08 21.20 7.84
C TYR A 126 -14.48 20.60 8.01
N ALA A 127 -14.68 19.38 7.50
CA ALA A 127 -15.94 18.64 7.64
C ALA A 127 -16.17 18.15 9.09
N ILE A 128 -15.08 17.93 9.82
CA ILE A 128 -15.05 17.53 11.23
C ILE A 128 -14.02 18.37 12.01
N PRO A 129 -14.13 18.49 13.35
CA PRO A 129 -13.12 19.17 14.16
C PRO A 129 -11.76 18.47 14.12
N ILE A 130 -10.70 19.20 13.75
CA ILE A 130 -9.31 18.70 13.81
C ILE A 130 -8.72 18.82 15.22
N SER A 131 -9.20 19.76 16.03
CA SER A 131 -8.80 19.85 17.44
C SER A 131 -9.18 18.57 18.18
N ASN A 132 -8.18 17.85 18.69
CA ASN A 132 -8.33 16.53 19.32
C ASN A 132 -8.75 15.41 18.35
N PHE A 133 -8.38 15.48 17.07
CA PHE A 133 -8.64 14.42 16.08
C PHE A 133 -8.23 13.02 16.58
N ASP A 134 -7.06 12.91 17.22
CA ASP A 134 -6.52 11.65 17.75
C ASP A 134 -7.31 11.09 18.94
N ASN A 135 -8.24 11.86 19.52
CA ASN A 135 -9.13 11.44 20.61
C ASN A 135 -10.53 11.04 20.11
N LEU A 136 -10.85 11.22 18.83
CA LEU A 136 -12.12 10.76 18.27
C LEU A 136 -12.19 9.24 18.34
N LYS A 137 -13.37 8.68 18.63
CA LYS A 137 -13.57 7.22 18.71
C LYS A 137 -13.24 6.52 17.39
N THR A 138 -13.56 7.14 16.25
CA THR A 138 -13.20 6.62 14.93
C THR A 138 -11.67 6.58 14.72
N SER A 139 -10.92 7.47 15.36
CA SER A 139 -9.46 7.55 15.24
C SER A 139 -8.68 6.60 16.15
N GLN A 140 -9.35 5.93 17.11
CA GLN A 140 -8.67 5.04 18.05
C GLN A 140 -8.12 3.79 17.38
N ALA A 141 -7.03 3.26 17.93
CA ALA A 141 -6.49 1.99 17.50
C ALA A 141 -7.49 0.85 17.77
N LEU A 142 -7.72 0.01 16.76
CA LEU A 142 -8.48 -1.23 16.88
C LEU A 142 -7.90 -2.12 18.00
N ASN A 143 -8.75 -2.83 18.74
CA ASN A 143 -8.28 -3.81 19.71
C ASN A 143 -7.86 -5.15 19.04
N ALA A 144 -7.33 -6.10 19.83
CA ALA A 144 -6.82 -7.36 19.30
C ALA A 144 -7.93 -8.27 18.71
N ASN A 145 -9.08 -8.35 19.37
CA ASN A 145 -10.23 -9.12 18.92
C ASN A 145 -10.88 -8.48 17.68
N GLU A 146 -10.95 -7.15 17.66
CA GLU A 146 -11.36 -6.37 16.49
C GLU A 146 -10.46 -6.65 15.27
N ARG A 147 -9.13 -6.65 15.43
CA ARG A 147 -8.20 -7.03 14.35
C ARG A 147 -8.33 -8.48 13.90
N ALA A 148 -8.78 -9.40 14.76
CA ALA A 148 -9.01 -10.80 14.40
C ALA A 148 -10.24 -11.00 13.50
N CYS A 149 -11.11 -9.99 13.35
CA CYS A 149 -12.20 -10.02 12.38
C CYS A 149 -11.74 -9.42 11.04
N ASP A 150 -11.35 -10.28 10.08
CA ASP A 150 -10.78 -9.85 8.76
C ASP A 150 -11.61 -8.72 8.10
N ILE A 151 -12.95 -8.87 8.02
CA ILE A 151 -13.80 -7.84 7.38
C ILE A 151 -13.62 -6.46 8.03
N MET A 152 -13.48 -6.41 9.35
CA MET A 152 -13.32 -5.16 10.07
C MET A 152 -11.89 -4.61 9.91
N TYR A 153 -10.88 -5.47 10.03
CA TYR A 153 -9.47 -5.11 9.78
C TYR A 153 -9.27 -4.51 8.37
N TYR A 154 -9.84 -5.15 7.34
CA TYR A 154 -9.78 -4.63 5.98
C TYR A 154 -10.64 -3.37 5.80
N ALA A 155 -11.86 -3.30 6.35
CA ALA A 155 -12.67 -2.08 6.29
C ALA A 155 -11.95 -0.87 6.93
N HIS A 156 -11.15 -1.10 7.97
CA HIS A 156 -10.29 -0.08 8.56
C HIS A 156 -9.14 0.31 7.62
N ASN A 157 -8.37 -0.67 7.13
CA ASN A 157 -7.20 -0.38 6.30
C ASN A 157 -7.55 0.25 4.94
N TYR A 158 -8.69 -0.10 4.35
CA TYR A 158 -9.22 0.52 3.13
C TYR A 158 -10.03 1.81 3.39
N GLY A 159 -9.85 2.47 4.53
CA GLY A 159 -10.50 3.76 4.83
C GLY A 159 -12.04 3.73 5.03
N ILE A 160 -12.72 2.63 4.72
CA ILE A 160 -14.18 2.50 4.77
C ILE A 160 -14.71 2.73 6.20
N TYR A 161 -14.04 2.19 7.23
CA TYR A 161 -14.38 2.44 8.64
C TYR A 161 -14.36 3.94 8.95
N GLY A 162 -13.28 4.63 8.57
CA GLY A 162 -13.15 6.08 8.72
C GLY A 162 -14.23 6.85 7.95
N LEU A 163 -14.53 6.49 6.70
CA LEU A 163 -15.63 7.09 5.92
C LEU A 163 -16.93 7.05 6.70
N TYR A 164 -17.34 5.88 7.19
CA TYR A 164 -18.58 5.75 7.97
C TYR A 164 -18.53 6.55 9.29
N GLY A 165 -17.46 6.43 10.08
CA GLY A 165 -17.34 7.05 11.40
C GLY A 165 -17.30 8.58 11.35
N TYR A 166 -16.44 9.13 10.48
CA TYR A 166 -16.33 10.58 10.33
C TYR A 166 -17.53 11.20 9.60
N SER A 167 -18.21 10.48 8.69
CA SER A 167 -19.50 10.96 8.14
C SER A 167 -20.59 11.03 9.22
N VAL A 168 -20.66 10.10 10.18
CA VAL A 168 -21.58 10.21 11.32
C VAL A 168 -21.29 11.48 12.14
N LEU A 169 -20.01 11.77 12.39
CA LEU A 169 -19.60 12.98 13.10
C LEU A 169 -19.96 14.26 12.31
N ALA A 170 -19.67 14.32 11.01
CA ALA A 170 -19.97 15.47 10.16
C ALA A 170 -21.48 15.74 10.01
N ILE A 171 -22.29 14.68 9.84
CA ILE A 171 -23.73 14.80 9.56
C ILE A 171 -24.56 14.96 10.85
N THR A 172 -24.19 14.27 11.92
CA THR A 172 -25.02 14.15 13.14
C THR A 172 -24.39 14.73 14.39
N ASN A 173 -23.11 15.14 14.35
CA ASN A 173 -22.33 15.58 15.50
C ASN A 173 -22.25 14.53 16.64
N ASN A 174 -22.31 13.23 16.30
CA ASN A 174 -22.02 12.14 17.22
C ASN A 174 -20.63 11.56 16.91
N ASP A 175 -19.76 11.52 17.90
CA ASP A 175 -18.50 10.76 17.82
C ASP A 175 -18.76 9.31 18.18
N ILE A 176 -18.47 8.40 17.25
CA ILE A 176 -18.66 6.94 17.38
C ILE A 176 -17.42 6.19 16.93
N ALA A 177 -17.26 4.95 17.41
CA ALA A 177 -16.47 3.94 16.72
C ALA A 177 -17.45 3.10 15.90
N PRO A 178 -17.44 3.16 14.55
CA PRO A 178 -18.47 2.53 13.73
C PRO A 178 -18.48 0.99 13.82
N SER A 179 -19.65 0.42 14.10
CA SER A 179 -19.88 -1.03 14.13
C SER A 179 -20.07 -1.60 12.72
N ILE A 180 -18.96 -1.99 12.09
CA ILE A 180 -18.93 -2.61 10.76
C ILE A 180 -19.51 -4.03 10.80
N THR A 181 -19.23 -4.81 11.84
CA THR A 181 -19.80 -6.16 12.01
C THR A 181 -21.33 -6.13 12.08
N ARG A 182 -21.92 -5.09 12.68
CA ARG A 182 -23.37 -4.91 12.70
C ARG A 182 -23.94 -4.51 11.35
N LEU A 183 -23.24 -3.70 10.55
CA LEU A 183 -23.61 -3.45 9.16
C LEU A 183 -23.55 -4.75 8.33
N VAL A 184 -22.54 -5.61 8.52
CA VAL A 184 -22.47 -6.93 7.86
C VAL A 184 -23.65 -7.83 8.26
N SER A 185 -23.93 -7.92 9.56
CA SER A 185 -25.09 -8.65 10.11
C SER A 185 -26.42 -8.19 9.45
N ASN A 186 -26.62 -6.87 9.37
CA ASN A 186 -27.79 -6.22 8.75
C ASN A 186 -27.78 -6.15 7.21
N GLY A 187 -26.68 -6.54 6.56
CA GLY A 187 -26.52 -6.47 5.10
C GLY A 187 -27.31 -7.55 4.36
N PRO A 188 -27.17 -7.63 3.02
CA PRO A 188 -27.75 -8.72 2.24
C PRO A 188 -27.13 -10.07 2.62
N SER A 189 -27.96 -11.10 2.74
CA SER A 189 -27.56 -12.51 2.77
C SER A 189 -27.56 -13.13 1.36
N LYS A 190 -28.22 -12.48 0.39
CA LYS A 190 -28.32 -12.92 -1.00
C LYS A 190 -28.36 -11.71 -1.94
N TYR A 191 -27.77 -11.86 -3.11
CA TYR A 191 -27.76 -10.88 -4.19
C TYR A 191 -28.20 -11.57 -5.48
N GLU A 192 -29.28 -11.10 -6.09
CA GLU A 192 -29.88 -11.70 -7.29
C GLU A 192 -30.05 -10.70 -8.41
N PHE A 193 -29.69 -11.11 -9.63
CA PHE A 193 -30.03 -10.39 -10.84
C PHE A 193 -31.25 -11.04 -11.51
N ILE A 194 -32.21 -10.21 -11.90
CA ILE A 194 -33.35 -10.62 -12.74
C ILE A 194 -33.23 -10.00 -14.12
N ASN A 195 -33.93 -10.58 -15.11
CA ASN A 195 -33.96 -10.13 -16.50
C ASN A 195 -32.59 -10.11 -17.23
N VAL A 196 -31.58 -10.81 -16.70
CA VAL A 196 -30.30 -11.01 -17.38
C VAL A 196 -30.54 -11.82 -18.67
N PRO A 197 -30.17 -11.30 -19.86
CA PRO A 197 -30.36 -12.02 -21.11
C PRO A 197 -29.35 -13.17 -21.21
N THR A 198 -29.72 -14.27 -21.87
CA THR A 198 -28.85 -15.45 -22.03
C THR A 198 -27.60 -15.20 -22.89
N SER A 199 -27.48 -14.01 -23.50
CA SER A 199 -26.31 -13.53 -24.23
C SER A 199 -25.35 -12.71 -23.37
N GLU A 200 -25.72 -12.39 -22.12
CA GLU A 200 -24.80 -11.76 -21.18
C GLU A 200 -23.78 -12.81 -20.70
N THR A 201 -22.51 -12.47 -20.81
CA THR A 201 -21.39 -13.36 -20.45
C THR A 201 -20.50 -12.75 -19.37
N ASP A 202 -20.84 -11.57 -18.85
CA ASP A 202 -20.12 -10.97 -17.74
C ASP A 202 -20.45 -11.66 -16.41
N ASN A 203 -19.42 -12.22 -15.76
CA ASN A 203 -19.49 -12.86 -14.45
C ASN A 203 -19.87 -11.89 -13.31
N TYR A 204 -20.00 -10.60 -13.58
CA TYR A 204 -20.64 -9.64 -12.68
C TYR A 204 -22.12 -9.98 -12.42
N PHE A 205 -22.88 -10.37 -13.46
CA PHE A 205 -24.34 -10.56 -13.40
C PHE A 205 -24.78 -11.95 -12.90
N ILE A 206 -24.01 -12.55 -11.98
CA ILE A 206 -24.31 -13.85 -11.38
C ILE A 206 -24.97 -13.69 -10.00
N ASN A 207 -25.95 -14.52 -9.69
CA ASN A 207 -26.57 -14.55 -8.37
C ASN A 207 -25.56 -15.09 -7.33
N ARG A 208 -25.50 -14.46 -6.16
CA ARG A 208 -24.55 -14.81 -5.08
C ARG A 208 -25.27 -14.98 -3.75
N THR A 209 -24.87 -16.00 -2.99
CA THR A 209 -25.17 -16.10 -1.55
C THR A 209 -24.00 -15.48 -0.80
N ILE A 210 -24.29 -14.61 0.18
CA ILE A 210 -23.27 -13.84 0.90
C ILE A 210 -23.10 -14.46 2.29
N ASN A 211 -21.92 -15.01 2.56
CA ASN A 211 -21.58 -15.54 3.87
C ASN A 211 -21.17 -14.40 4.82
N LYS A 212 -21.81 -14.33 5.99
CA LYS A 212 -21.60 -13.28 6.99
C LYS A 212 -20.77 -13.82 8.16
N VAL A 213 -19.49 -14.08 7.90
CA VAL A 213 -18.50 -14.54 8.90
C VAL A 213 -17.29 -13.61 8.88
N CYS A 214 -16.65 -13.40 10.03
CA CYS A 214 -15.53 -12.46 10.16
C CYS A 214 -14.38 -12.77 9.19
N SER A 215 -14.11 -14.04 8.91
CA SER A 215 -13.07 -14.53 8.00
C SER A 215 -13.41 -14.45 6.50
N ASN A 216 -14.56 -13.90 6.13
CA ASN A 216 -14.92 -13.77 4.71
C ASN A 216 -14.20 -12.57 4.07
N LYS A 217 -12.98 -12.81 3.58
CA LYS A 217 -12.14 -11.83 2.86
C LYS A 217 -12.76 -11.34 1.54
N ASP A 218 -13.72 -12.09 0.97
CA ASP A 218 -14.47 -11.72 -0.23
C ASP A 218 -15.74 -10.88 0.06
N TYR A 219 -15.98 -10.48 1.31
CA TYR A 219 -17.12 -9.60 1.64
C TYR A 219 -16.90 -8.21 1.03
N ASN A 220 -17.65 -7.90 -0.02
CA ASN A 220 -17.46 -6.69 -0.80
C ASN A 220 -18.18 -5.46 -0.17
N TYR A 221 -17.45 -4.36 0.03
CA TYR A 221 -17.91 -3.21 0.83
C TYR A 221 -19.16 -2.48 0.32
N HIS A 222 -19.50 -2.56 -0.98
CA HIS A 222 -20.78 -2.02 -1.46
C HIS A 222 -22.00 -2.67 -0.77
N TYR A 223 -21.88 -3.90 -0.23
CA TYR A 223 -22.93 -4.52 0.59
C TYR A 223 -23.24 -3.73 1.88
N LEU A 224 -22.27 -2.97 2.42
CA LEU A 224 -22.48 -2.09 3.58
C LEU A 224 -23.39 -0.90 3.25
N SER A 225 -23.40 -0.43 1.99
CA SER A 225 -24.27 0.65 1.52
C SER A 225 -25.76 0.30 1.69
N TYR A 226 -26.14 -0.92 1.32
CA TYR A 226 -27.51 -1.42 1.53
C TYR A 226 -27.86 -1.58 3.02
N ALA A 227 -26.89 -1.99 3.85
CA ALA A 227 -27.06 -2.11 5.29
C ALA A 227 -27.30 -0.74 5.95
N LEU A 228 -26.51 0.28 5.56
CA LEU A 228 -26.67 1.66 6.02
C LEU A 228 -28.06 2.20 5.67
N LYS A 229 -28.49 2.02 4.41
CA LYS A 229 -29.79 2.44 3.91
C LYS A 229 -30.95 1.83 4.70
N ASN A 230 -30.90 0.52 4.93
CA ASN A 230 -31.98 -0.22 5.59
C ASN A 230 -31.99 -0.04 7.12
N SER A 231 -30.82 -0.09 7.76
CA SER A 231 -30.68 -0.29 9.21
C SER A 231 -29.90 0.81 9.92
N GLY A 232 -29.18 1.67 9.21
CA GLY A 232 -28.23 2.63 9.78
C GLY A 232 -27.00 1.94 10.39
N ILE A 233 -26.11 2.77 10.95
CA ILE A 233 -24.89 2.37 11.65
C ILE A 233 -25.00 2.65 13.15
N TYR A 234 -24.18 1.95 13.94
CA TYR A 234 -24.20 1.94 15.40
C TYR A 234 -22.78 2.15 15.95
N ASP A 235 -22.67 2.60 17.20
CA ASP A 235 -21.40 2.65 17.94
C ASP A 235 -20.98 1.24 18.40
N THR A 236 -19.70 0.90 18.33
CA THR A 236 -19.11 -0.35 18.83
C THR A 236 -19.41 -0.57 20.32
N GLN A 237 -19.54 0.51 21.09
CA GLN A 237 -19.95 0.47 22.51
C GLN A 237 -21.33 -0.17 22.70
N CYS A 238 -22.22 -0.06 21.71
CA CYS A 238 -23.51 -0.74 21.70
C CYS A 238 -23.45 -2.09 20.96
N GLN A 239 -22.71 -2.20 19.86
CA GLN A 239 -22.65 -3.37 18.98
C GLN A 239 -21.20 -3.73 18.63
N SER A 240 -20.61 -4.72 19.31
CA SER A 240 -19.15 -5.00 19.22
C SER A 240 -18.68 -5.36 17.80
N ASN A 241 -17.51 -4.84 17.42
CA ASN A 241 -16.77 -5.18 16.20
C ASN A 241 -15.95 -6.48 16.28
N GLU A 242 -15.91 -7.16 17.42
CA GLU A 242 -15.08 -8.35 17.65
C GLU A 242 -15.62 -9.60 16.95
N GLN A 243 -16.93 -9.63 16.67
CA GLN A 243 -17.62 -10.72 15.98
C GLN A 243 -18.86 -10.21 15.25
N ILE A 244 -19.36 -10.96 14.26
CA ILE A 244 -20.63 -10.64 13.61
C ILE A 244 -21.79 -11.03 14.54
N PRO A 245 -22.63 -10.07 14.99
CA PRO A 245 -23.69 -10.36 15.94
C PRO A 245 -24.81 -11.19 15.31
N VAL A 246 -25.15 -12.30 15.99
CA VAL A 246 -26.28 -13.20 15.66
C VAL A 246 -27.62 -12.52 15.98
N ASP A 247 -27.69 -11.83 17.11
CA ASP A 247 -28.76 -10.90 17.47
C ASP A 247 -28.12 -9.55 17.81
N GLY A 248 -28.76 -8.48 17.36
CA GLY A 248 -28.38 -7.10 17.65
C GLY A 248 -29.61 -6.21 17.77
N THR A 249 -30.71 -6.78 18.28
CA THR A 249 -31.93 -6.05 18.66
C THR A 249 -31.73 -5.19 19.91
N LYS A 250 -30.70 -5.48 20.71
CA LYS A 250 -30.30 -4.76 21.93
C LYS A 250 -28.79 -4.47 21.93
N CYS A 251 -28.40 -3.39 22.60
CA CYS A 251 -27.02 -3.14 23.01
C CYS A 251 -26.58 -4.09 24.13
N HIS A 252 -25.28 -4.17 24.41
CA HIS A 252 -24.71 -4.99 25.50
C HIS A 252 -25.25 -4.65 26.91
N ASP A 253 -25.74 -3.43 27.11
CA ASP A 253 -26.38 -2.96 28.35
C ASP A 253 -27.91 -3.23 28.41
N GLY A 254 -28.46 -3.87 27.37
CA GLY A 254 -29.89 -4.16 27.24
C GLY A 254 -30.75 -3.01 26.72
N LEU A 255 -30.17 -1.85 26.38
CA LEU A 255 -30.89 -0.74 25.77
C LEU A 255 -31.21 -0.99 24.29
N ASP A 256 -32.19 -0.25 23.75
CA ASP A 256 -32.50 -0.26 22.33
C ASP A 256 -31.39 0.48 21.54
N PRO A 257 -30.82 -0.13 20.49
CA PRO A 257 -29.74 0.45 19.72
C PRO A 257 -30.25 1.63 18.89
N ILE A 258 -29.56 2.77 18.95
CA ILE A 258 -29.93 3.99 18.21
C ILE A 258 -29.26 3.95 16.82
N PRO A 259 -30.02 3.79 15.72
CA PRO A 259 -29.45 3.80 14.37
C PRO A 259 -29.11 5.23 13.94
N LEU A 260 -27.85 5.45 13.58
CA LEU A 260 -27.37 6.68 12.96
C LEU A 260 -27.34 6.50 11.43
N LEU A 261 -27.58 7.58 10.68
CA LEU A 261 -27.55 7.59 9.20
C LEU A 261 -28.45 6.52 8.52
N LYS A 262 -29.52 6.06 9.17
CA LYS A 262 -30.52 5.20 8.50
C LYS A 262 -31.13 5.94 7.31
N GLY A 263 -31.19 5.27 6.16
CA GLY A 263 -31.64 5.86 4.89
C GLY A 263 -30.54 6.54 4.07
N TYR A 264 -29.31 6.66 4.60
CA TYR A 264 -28.14 7.08 3.83
C TYR A 264 -27.53 5.88 3.09
N GLN A 265 -26.79 6.15 2.02
CA GLN A 265 -26.08 5.16 1.23
C GLN A 265 -24.77 5.75 0.67
N GLN A 266 -23.88 4.88 0.20
CA GLN A 266 -22.70 5.28 -0.56
C GLN A 266 -23.10 5.79 -1.95
N GLY A 267 -22.47 6.88 -2.40
CA GLY A 267 -22.55 7.42 -3.75
C GLY A 267 -21.16 7.54 -4.36
N TYR A 268 -20.97 6.93 -5.53
CA TYR A 268 -19.75 6.96 -6.32
C TYR A 268 -19.69 8.23 -7.17
N PHE A 269 -18.50 8.82 -7.26
CA PHE A 269 -18.17 9.87 -8.21
C PHE A 269 -16.93 9.47 -9.01
N ASP A 270 -16.80 10.04 -10.21
CA ASP A 270 -15.70 9.78 -11.13
C ASP A 270 -15.14 11.11 -11.65
N ASN A 271 -13.82 11.18 -11.84
CA ASN A 271 -13.17 12.22 -12.62
C ASN A 271 -13.47 13.67 -12.15
N LEU A 272 -13.43 13.92 -10.84
CA LEU A 272 -13.73 15.22 -10.23
C LEU A 272 -12.47 16.09 -10.01
N ASP A 273 -12.58 17.39 -10.26
CA ASP A 273 -11.51 18.36 -9.99
C ASP A 273 -11.49 18.86 -8.53
N GLU A 274 -10.50 19.71 -8.20
CA GLU A 274 -10.38 20.37 -6.90
C GLU A 274 -11.70 21.02 -6.41
N ASN A 275 -12.40 21.75 -7.28
CA ASN A 275 -13.59 22.50 -6.90
C ASN A 275 -14.77 21.56 -6.64
N ALA A 276 -14.92 20.52 -7.45
CA ALA A 276 -15.92 19.48 -7.26
C ALA A 276 -15.69 18.70 -5.96
N ILE A 277 -14.45 18.35 -5.61
CA ILE A 277 -14.13 17.72 -4.32
C ILE A 277 -14.41 18.66 -3.13
N LYS A 278 -14.10 19.95 -3.25
CA LYS A 278 -14.49 20.95 -2.23
C LYS A 278 -16.01 21.07 -2.07
N ASP A 279 -16.77 21.02 -3.17
CA ASP A 279 -18.23 21.02 -3.14
C ASP A 279 -18.78 19.73 -2.51
N LEU A 280 -18.19 18.55 -2.79
CA LEU A 280 -18.53 17.29 -2.11
C LEU A 280 -18.27 17.35 -0.60
N LEU A 281 -17.14 17.92 -0.16
CA LEU A 281 -16.82 18.10 1.27
C LEU A 281 -17.85 19.01 1.96
N ILE A 282 -18.23 20.12 1.33
CA ILE A 282 -19.25 21.05 1.82
C ILE A 282 -20.64 20.38 1.86
N ARG A 283 -20.95 19.52 0.88
CA ARG A 283 -22.26 18.88 0.76
C ARG A 283 -22.46 17.62 1.60
N PHE A 284 -21.48 16.74 1.66
CA PHE A 284 -21.61 15.38 2.21
C PHE A 284 -20.66 15.11 3.39
N GLY A 285 -19.76 16.05 3.70
CA GLY A 285 -18.86 15.97 4.84
C GLY A 285 -17.54 15.34 4.43
N VAL A 286 -17.36 14.05 4.68
CA VAL A 286 -16.10 13.33 4.37
C VAL A 286 -16.16 12.69 2.99
N VAL A 287 -15.06 12.79 2.27
CA VAL A 287 -14.86 12.22 0.93
C VAL A 287 -13.80 11.12 1.03
N TYR A 288 -14.08 9.94 0.46
CA TYR A 288 -13.12 8.85 0.31
C TYR A 288 -12.60 8.81 -1.12
N THR A 289 -11.29 8.69 -1.32
CA THR A 289 -10.65 8.50 -2.64
C THR A 289 -10.08 7.08 -2.77
N TYR A 290 -10.00 6.55 -4.00
CA TYR A 290 -9.53 5.17 -4.22
C TYR A 290 -8.04 4.91 -3.93
N ASP A 291 -7.24 5.96 -3.71
CA ASP A 291 -5.89 5.87 -3.13
C ASP A 291 -5.89 5.42 -1.65
N ASN A 292 -7.08 5.13 -1.10
CA ASN A 292 -7.35 4.71 0.28
C ASN A 292 -7.12 5.83 1.29
N GLU A 293 -7.42 7.07 0.89
CA GLU A 293 -7.26 8.26 1.71
C GLU A 293 -8.60 8.97 1.89
N LEU A 294 -8.81 9.51 3.10
CA LEU A 294 -10.04 10.24 3.45
C LEU A 294 -9.75 11.73 3.48
N ILE A 295 -10.36 12.50 2.59
CA ILE A 295 -10.31 13.96 2.65
C ILE A 295 -11.36 14.43 3.65
N ILE A 296 -10.91 15.13 4.69
CA ILE A 296 -11.77 15.71 5.74
C ILE A 296 -11.84 17.25 5.70
N GLY A 297 -11.15 17.87 4.74
CA GLY A 297 -11.09 19.32 4.60
C GLY A 297 -9.91 19.80 3.76
N TRP A 298 -9.70 21.11 3.75
CA TRP A 298 -8.52 21.75 3.17
C TRP A 298 -8.10 22.97 3.99
N LYS A 299 -6.84 23.37 3.86
CA LYS A 299 -6.30 24.59 4.45
C LYS A 299 -5.28 25.21 3.50
N ASN A 300 -5.54 26.45 3.11
CA ASN A 300 -4.91 27.11 1.98
C ASN A 300 -4.97 26.17 0.76
N ASP A 301 -3.83 25.94 0.13
CA ASP A 301 -3.66 25.11 -1.06
C ASP A 301 -3.34 23.65 -0.73
N GLN A 302 -3.78 23.15 0.43
CA GLN A 302 -3.47 21.81 0.90
C GLN A 302 -4.72 21.04 1.33
N TRP A 303 -4.88 19.83 0.80
CA TRP A 303 -5.85 18.86 1.29
C TRP A 303 -5.47 18.36 2.68
N ILE A 304 -6.45 17.99 3.48
CA ILE A 304 -6.24 17.40 4.79
C ILE A 304 -6.73 15.97 4.73
N PHE A 305 -5.77 15.06 4.69
CA PHE A 305 -6.02 13.64 4.59
C PHE A 305 -5.97 12.93 5.94
N VAL A 306 -6.69 11.82 6.01
CA VAL A 306 -6.70 10.87 7.10
C VAL A 306 -6.40 9.50 6.52
N ARG A 307 -5.43 8.80 7.12
CA ARG A 307 -4.98 7.48 6.67
C ARG A 307 -4.91 6.51 7.85
N GLY A 308 -5.30 5.26 7.60
CA GLY A 308 -5.18 4.18 8.56
C GLY A 308 -3.78 3.57 8.50
N ILE A 309 -3.04 3.56 9.60
CA ILE A 309 -1.75 2.89 9.74
C ILE A 309 -1.81 1.99 10.98
N SER A 310 -1.44 0.71 10.82
CA SER A 310 -1.40 -0.28 11.91
C SER A 310 -2.71 -0.41 12.72
N GLY A 311 -3.86 -0.20 12.07
CA GLY A 311 -5.17 -0.26 12.72
C GLY A 311 -5.52 0.97 13.57
N GLN A 312 -4.85 2.11 13.36
CA GLN A 312 -5.23 3.41 13.93
C GLN A 312 -5.31 4.45 12.80
N TYR A 313 -6.25 5.41 12.86
CA TYR A 313 -6.22 6.57 11.96
C TYR A 313 -5.45 7.72 12.59
N TYR A 314 -4.61 8.36 11.78
CA TYR A 314 -3.92 9.58 12.16
C TYR A 314 -4.26 10.67 11.14
N ASN A 315 -4.20 11.93 11.57
CA ASN A 315 -4.25 13.07 10.66
C ASN A 315 -2.92 13.11 9.88
N ILE A 316 -2.95 12.62 8.64
CA ILE A 316 -1.75 12.30 7.87
C ILE A 316 -1.68 13.25 6.68
N HIS A 317 -0.86 14.28 6.89
CA HIS A 317 -0.32 15.19 5.90
C HIS A 317 -1.27 16.22 5.29
N ASN A 318 -0.65 17.37 5.02
CA ASN A 318 -1.17 18.40 4.15
C ASN A 318 -0.56 18.18 2.76
N TYR A 319 -1.27 17.52 1.85
CA TYR A 319 -0.82 17.38 0.46
C TYR A 319 -1.19 18.62 -0.34
N ASN A 320 -0.27 19.15 -1.14
CA ASN A 320 -0.56 20.28 -2.02
C ASN A 320 -1.64 19.88 -3.03
N ILE A 321 -2.67 20.71 -3.18
CA ILE A 321 -3.77 20.44 -4.11
C ILE A 321 -3.27 20.60 -5.55
N SER A 322 -3.03 19.49 -6.24
CA SER A 322 -2.77 19.52 -7.68
C SER A 322 -4.05 19.85 -8.45
N ARG A 323 -3.91 20.56 -9.57
CA ARG A 323 -5.00 20.86 -10.50
C ARG A 323 -5.07 19.91 -11.69
N SER A 324 -4.05 19.08 -11.93
CA SER A 324 -4.11 17.98 -12.91
C SER A 324 -4.89 16.81 -12.33
N THR A 325 -4.60 16.43 -11.09
CA THR A 325 -5.22 15.32 -10.38
C THR A 325 -6.75 15.41 -10.39
N LEU A 326 -7.35 14.39 -10.96
CA LEU A 326 -8.78 14.14 -10.95
C LEU A 326 -9.04 13.02 -9.94
N PHE A 327 -10.18 13.09 -9.27
CA PHE A 327 -10.51 12.21 -8.15
C PHE A 327 -11.76 11.37 -8.47
N ASP A 328 -11.64 10.08 -8.23
CA ASP A 328 -12.76 9.13 -8.14
C ASP A 328 -12.84 8.54 -6.72
N GLY A 329 -14.04 8.18 -6.29
CA GLY A 329 -14.27 7.90 -4.87
C GLY A 329 -15.71 7.73 -4.44
N LEU A 330 -15.92 7.86 -3.11
CA LEU A 330 -17.21 7.66 -2.44
C LEU A 330 -17.55 8.80 -1.47
N VAL A 331 -18.85 9.11 -1.38
CA VAL A 331 -19.46 9.94 -0.32
C VAL A 331 -20.63 9.20 0.35
N ILE A 332 -20.96 9.57 1.58
CA ILE A 332 -22.17 9.11 2.27
C ILE A 332 -23.27 10.17 2.10
N PHE A 333 -24.39 9.81 1.47
CA PHE A 333 -25.46 10.76 1.14
C PHE A 333 -26.86 10.17 1.36
N SER A 334 -27.87 11.02 1.46
CA SER A 334 -29.29 10.63 1.52
C SER A 334 -30.06 11.20 0.33
N LYS A 335 -30.88 10.36 -0.31
CA LYS A 335 -31.73 10.76 -1.44
C LYS A 335 -32.82 11.76 -1.06
N ASP A 336 -33.21 11.78 0.22
CA ASP A 336 -34.26 12.67 0.70
C ASP A 336 -33.74 14.09 0.94
N GLN A 337 -32.42 14.28 1.09
CA GLN A 337 -31.76 15.57 1.31
C GLN A 337 -31.49 16.36 0.02
N ILE A 338 -32.51 16.42 -0.85
CA ILE A 338 -32.50 17.22 -2.08
C ILE A 338 -33.37 18.46 -1.95
N TYR A 339 -33.03 19.52 -2.70
CA TYR A 339 -33.74 20.80 -2.65
C TYR A 339 -35.25 20.68 -2.96
N GLN A 340 -35.64 19.72 -3.79
CA GLN A 340 -37.03 19.49 -4.20
C GLN A 340 -37.94 19.07 -3.03
N ASN A 341 -37.36 18.53 -1.95
CA ASN A 341 -38.10 18.08 -0.76
C ASN A 341 -38.21 19.18 0.32
N MET A 342 -37.57 20.34 0.14
CA MET A 342 -37.59 21.43 1.13
C MET A 342 -38.75 22.40 0.91
N GLU A 343 -39.47 22.76 1.98
CA GLU A 343 -40.53 23.77 1.93
C GLU A 343 -40.02 25.22 1.90
N GLN A 344 -40.84 26.10 1.31
CA GLN A 344 -40.82 27.56 1.48
C GLN A 344 -40.65 27.98 2.96
N CYS A 345 -39.72 28.87 3.32
CA CYS A 345 -39.76 29.51 4.64
C CYS A 345 -41.05 30.34 4.79
N LYS A 346 -41.88 29.97 5.78
CA LYS A 346 -43.19 30.59 6.07
C LYS A 346 -43.13 31.69 7.14
N SER A 347 -41.98 31.84 7.81
CA SER A 347 -41.75 32.80 8.91
C SER A 347 -40.26 33.04 9.13
N ASN A 348 -39.90 34.00 9.98
CA ASN A 348 -38.54 34.22 10.48
C ASN A 348 -38.11 33.19 11.56
N THR A 349 -38.77 32.04 11.65
CA THR A 349 -38.31 30.87 12.45
C THR A 349 -38.08 29.68 11.53
N VAL A 350 -36.96 28.98 11.71
CA VAL A 350 -36.59 27.81 10.90
C VAL A 350 -37.29 26.56 11.43
N PRO A 351 -38.02 25.78 10.61
CA PRO A 351 -38.57 24.48 11.00
C PRO A 351 -37.47 23.49 11.39
N ALA A 352 -37.83 22.43 12.12
CA ALA A 352 -36.87 21.38 12.51
C ALA A 352 -36.10 20.77 11.31
N ASN A 353 -36.74 20.69 10.14
CA ASN A 353 -36.15 20.15 8.90
C ASN A 353 -35.51 21.23 8.00
N GLY A 354 -35.38 22.47 8.48
CA GLY A 354 -35.02 23.62 7.67
C GLY A 354 -36.16 24.14 6.78
N CYS A 355 -35.86 25.17 5.99
CA CYS A 355 -36.71 25.69 4.92
C CYS A 355 -35.85 26.44 3.90
N LEU A 356 -36.34 26.62 2.65
CA LEU A 356 -35.66 27.44 1.65
C LEU A 356 -35.94 28.91 1.87
N CYS A 357 -34.88 29.72 1.91
CA CYS A 357 -34.96 31.18 2.02
C CYS A 357 -35.81 31.75 0.87
N ASN A 358 -36.63 32.75 1.16
CA ASN A 358 -37.30 33.56 0.13
C ASN A 358 -37.29 35.04 0.53
N ALA A 359 -37.69 35.90 -0.41
CA ALA A 359 -37.68 37.35 -0.22
C ALA A 359 -38.47 37.82 1.01
N GLN A 360 -39.54 37.12 1.36
CA GLN A 360 -40.41 37.47 2.48
C GLN A 360 -39.92 36.92 3.83
N ASN A 361 -39.23 35.77 3.83
CA ASN A 361 -38.77 35.05 5.02
C ASN A 361 -37.40 34.40 4.76
N HIS A 362 -36.37 34.94 5.40
CA HIS A 362 -34.99 34.45 5.31
C HIS A 362 -34.32 34.53 6.70
N PRO A 363 -34.73 33.69 7.66
CA PRO A 363 -34.06 33.59 8.96
C PRO A 363 -32.60 33.12 8.79
N ALA A 364 -31.73 33.49 9.73
CA ALA A 364 -30.27 33.36 9.62
C ALA A 364 -29.70 31.94 9.40
N THR A 365 -30.52 30.88 9.43
CA THR A 365 -30.12 29.48 9.18
C THR A 365 -31.00 28.75 8.14
N CYS A 366 -31.78 29.50 7.34
CA CYS A 366 -32.47 28.94 6.17
C CYS A 366 -31.45 28.43 5.12
N THR A 367 -31.91 27.55 4.23
CA THR A 367 -31.10 27.06 3.11
C THR A 367 -31.34 27.95 1.90
N CYS A 368 -30.29 28.40 1.23
CA CYS A 368 -30.42 29.19 0.00
C CYS A 368 -30.99 28.35 -1.14
N PRO A 369 -31.95 28.87 -1.95
CA PRO A 369 -32.42 28.18 -3.15
C PRO A 369 -31.28 27.87 -4.14
N PRO A 370 -31.30 26.73 -4.84
CA PRO A 370 -30.30 26.40 -5.86
C PRO A 370 -30.60 27.09 -7.21
N ASN A 371 -31.85 27.53 -7.39
CA ASN A 371 -32.34 28.16 -8.61
C ASN A 371 -31.99 29.66 -8.61
N PRO A 372 -31.24 30.17 -9.61
CA PRO A 372 -30.84 31.57 -9.70
C PRO A 372 -31.99 32.57 -9.68
N GLU A 373 -33.17 32.19 -10.19
CA GLU A 373 -34.34 33.07 -10.19
C GLU A 373 -34.84 33.35 -8.77
N ASP A 374 -34.80 32.34 -7.88
CA ASP A 374 -35.24 32.46 -6.49
C ASP A 374 -34.21 33.20 -5.61
N LEU A 375 -32.97 33.38 -6.09
CA LEU A 375 -31.93 34.17 -5.42
C LEU A 375 -32.06 35.67 -5.66
N LYS A 376 -32.73 36.13 -6.73
CA LYS A 376 -32.70 37.55 -7.17
C LYS A 376 -33.10 38.58 -6.11
N GLU A 377 -33.96 38.18 -5.17
CA GLU A 377 -34.46 39.03 -4.09
C GLU A 377 -33.75 38.80 -2.73
N LEU A 378 -32.69 37.97 -2.70
CA LEU A 378 -31.88 37.66 -1.51
C LEU A 378 -30.49 38.32 -1.62
N SER A 379 -30.06 39.04 -0.58
CA SER A 379 -28.72 39.66 -0.55
C SER A 379 -27.59 38.64 -0.39
N THR A 380 -26.38 39.01 -0.81
CA THR A 380 -25.16 38.21 -0.64
C THR A 380 -24.83 37.93 0.83
N SER A 381 -25.25 38.83 1.74
CA SER A 381 -25.14 38.67 3.20
C SER A 381 -26.11 37.65 3.81
N VAL A 382 -27.15 37.24 3.08
CA VAL A 382 -28.07 36.15 3.48
C VAL A 382 -27.67 34.85 2.79
N CYS A 383 -27.38 34.93 1.49
CA CYS A 383 -26.99 33.79 0.67
C CYS A 383 -25.71 34.12 -0.10
N LYS A 384 -24.61 33.41 0.20
CA LYS A 384 -23.37 33.47 -0.60
C LYS A 384 -23.66 33.19 -2.08
N CYS A 385 -22.76 33.64 -2.95
CA CYS A 385 -22.92 33.53 -4.40
C CYS A 385 -22.81 32.08 -4.88
N ILE A 386 -23.78 31.62 -5.69
CA ILE A 386 -23.73 30.28 -6.30
C ILE A 386 -22.96 30.35 -7.62
N GLN A 387 -21.90 29.54 -7.73
CA GLN A 387 -20.97 29.65 -8.86
C GLN A 387 -21.62 29.34 -10.21
N GLN A 388 -21.19 30.08 -11.23
CA GLN A 388 -21.60 30.00 -12.64
C GLN A 388 -23.08 30.26 -12.98
N VAL A 389 -24.00 30.22 -12.00
CA VAL A 389 -25.45 30.34 -12.25
C VAL A 389 -26.10 31.55 -11.59
N ASP A 390 -25.52 32.13 -10.53
CA ASP A 390 -26.11 33.25 -9.79
C ASP A 390 -26.19 34.54 -10.61
N GLN A 391 -27.41 35.04 -10.80
CA GLN A 391 -27.69 36.23 -11.62
C GLN A 391 -27.67 37.55 -10.82
N ARG A 392 -27.37 37.54 -9.52
CA ARG A 392 -27.28 38.77 -8.72
C ARG A 392 -26.06 39.57 -9.16
N ASN A 393 -26.21 40.87 -9.39
CA ASN A 393 -25.13 41.75 -9.88
C ASN A 393 -23.85 41.73 -9.00
N ASP A 394 -24.00 41.52 -7.70
CA ASP A 394 -22.88 41.41 -6.75
C ASP A 394 -22.20 40.03 -6.78
N CYS A 395 -22.85 39.03 -7.39
CA CYS A 395 -22.37 37.66 -7.56
C CYS A 395 -21.82 37.35 -8.97
N ILE A 396 -21.97 38.28 -9.92
CA ILE A 396 -21.35 38.12 -11.25
C ILE A 396 -19.84 38.31 -11.09
N PRO A 397 -19.01 37.30 -11.43
CA PRO A 397 -17.55 37.42 -11.34
C PRO A 397 -17.03 38.57 -12.19
N LYS A 398 -16.06 39.31 -11.64
CA LYS A 398 -15.34 40.39 -12.34
C LYS A 398 -13.89 39.96 -12.56
N GLU A 399 -13.17 40.63 -13.44
CA GLU A 399 -11.74 40.39 -13.64
C GLU A 399 -10.96 40.48 -12.30
N CYS A 400 -10.00 39.58 -12.10
CA CYS A 400 -9.14 39.60 -10.92
C CYS A 400 -8.30 40.88 -10.88
N LEU A 401 -8.25 41.53 -9.72
CA LEU A 401 -7.51 42.79 -9.49
C LEU A 401 -6.28 42.61 -8.57
N GLY A 402 -5.93 41.37 -8.26
CA GLY A 402 -4.92 40.98 -7.28
C GLY A 402 -4.97 39.49 -6.97
N GLU A 403 -4.12 39.06 -6.02
CA GLU A 403 -4.00 37.65 -5.63
C GLU A 403 -5.13 37.13 -4.70
N ASP A 404 -5.88 38.03 -4.06
CA ASP A 404 -7.03 37.65 -3.22
C ASP A 404 -8.31 37.53 -4.08
N ILE A 405 -8.91 36.34 -4.07
CA ILE A 405 -10.20 36.08 -4.73
C ILE A 405 -11.34 36.61 -3.83
N PRO A 406 -12.27 37.42 -4.37
CA PRO A 406 -13.42 37.93 -3.62
C PRO A 406 -14.54 36.86 -3.52
N ASP A 407 -15.51 37.05 -2.63
CA ASP A 407 -16.55 36.05 -2.32
C ASP A 407 -17.36 35.55 -3.55
N GLN A 408 -17.52 36.40 -4.57
CA GLN A 408 -18.19 36.05 -5.83
C GLN A 408 -17.29 35.34 -6.86
N GLY A 409 -16.02 35.09 -6.54
CA GLY A 409 -15.00 34.67 -7.51
C GLY A 409 -14.50 35.84 -8.37
N CYS A 410 -13.41 35.62 -9.09
CA CYS A 410 -12.92 36.55 -10.11
C CYS A 410 -12.48 35.80 -11.36
N ILE A 411 -12.59 36.45 -12.52
CA ILE A 411 -12.19 35.91 -13.82
C ILE A 411 -10.69 36.15 -14.02
N CYS A 412 -9.94 35.09 -14.32
CA CYS A 412 -8.51 35.17 -14.62
C CYS A 412 -8.24 36.13 -15.80
N ASN A 413 -7.16 36.90 -15.75
CA ASN A 413 -6.69 37.73 -16.86
C ASN A 413 -5.15 37.68 -16.97
N SER A 414 -4.58 38.37 -17.96
CA SER A 414 -3.13 38.34 -18.20
C SER A 414 -2.29 39.01 -17.09
N GLU A 415 -2.85 39.91 -16.29
CA GLU A 415 -2.15 40.58 -15.17
C GLU A 415 -2.28 39.80 -13.85
N PHE A 416 -3.43 39.19 -13.58
CA PHE A 416 -3.75 38.51 -12.33
C PHE A 416 -4.40 37.14 -12.57
N GLN A 417 -3.71 36.10 -12.10
CA GLN A 417 -4.08 34.69 -12.28
C GLN A 417 -4.10 33.94 -10.93
N PRO A 418 -4.81 34.45 -9.90
CA PRO A 418 -4.77 33.87 -8.55
C PRO A 418 -5.24 32.42 -8.51
N ARG A 419 -4.84 31.70 -7.46
CA ARG A 419 -5.22 30.30 -7.33
C ARG A 419 -6.73 30.16 -7.17
N ASN A 420 -7.37 29.47 -8.12
CA ASN A 420 -8.81 29.23 -8.25
C ASN A 420 -9.65 30.37 -8.84
N CYS A 421 -9.04 31.28 -9.61
CA CYS A 421 -9.82 32.17 -10.48
C CYS A 421 -10.61 31.38 -11.53
N ILE A 422 -11.72 31.96 -11.98
CA ILE A 422 -12.61 31.41 -12.99
C ILE A 422 -11.99 31.66 -14.37
N CYS A 423 -11.81 30.60 -15.14
CA CYS A 423 -11.28 30.71 -16.49
C CYS A 423 -12.23 31.48 -17.40
N PRO A 424 -11.76 32.51 -18.14
CA PRO A 424 -12.62 33.23 -19.07
C PRO A 424 -13.04 32.36 -20.26
N SER A 425 -14.07 32.82 -20.96
CA SER A 425 -14.49 32.23 -22.23
C SER A 425 -13.44 32.45 -23.33
N ASN A 426 -13.45 31.52 -24.31
CA ASN A 426 -12.42 31.28 -25.31
C ASN A 426 -11.47 32.45 -25.60
N ALA A 427 -11.97 33.55 -26.19
CA ALA A 427 -11.17 34.66 -26.72
C ALA A 427 -10.17 35.32 -25.73
N ASN A 428 -10.39 35.19 -24.42
CA ASN A 428 -9.57 35.85 -23.40
C ASN A 428 -8.60 34.89 -22.67
N LEU A 429 -8.41 33.65 -23.16
CA LEU A 429 -7.42 32.71 -22.60
C LEU A 429 -5.97 32.98 -23.05
N VAL A 430 -5.77 33.87 -24.02
CA VAL A 430 -4.43 34.31 -24.44
C VAL A 430 -3.68 34.90 -23.23
N ASP A 431 -2.41 34.53 -23.07
CA ASP A 431 -1.54 34.86 -21.94
C ASP A 431 -1.96 34.32 -20.55
N ILE A 432 -3.01 33.48 -20.47
CA ILE A 432 -3.38 32.76 -19.24
C ILE A 432 -2.72 31.38 -19.21
N SER A 433 -1.96 31.13 -18.14
CA SER A 433 -1.18 29.90 -17.95
C SER A 433 -2.07 28.65 -18.01
N MET A 434 -1.58 27.60 -18.68
CA MET A 434 -2.28 26.32 -18.77
C MET A 434 -2.42 25.64 -17.39
N ASN A 435 -1.51 25.95 -16.46
CA ASN A 435 -1.58 25.51 -15.06
C ASN A 435 -2.71 26.21 -14.28
N ILE A 436 -3.18 27.37 -14.76
CA ILE A 436 -4.30 28.10 -14.18
C ILE A 436 -5.61 27.72 -14.88
N CYS A 437 -5.59 27.61 -16.20
CA CYS A 437 -6.74 27.23 -17.01
C CYS A 437 -6.37 26.14 -18.01
N ARG A 438 -6.92 24.92 -17.82
CA ARG A 438 -6.77 23.81 -18.78
C ARG A 438 -7.18 24.26 -20.19
N CYS A 439 -6.67 23.58 -21.21
CA CYS A 439 -7.05 23.84 -22.59
C CYS A 439 -8.53 23.53 -22.83
N LEU A 440 -9.22 24.38 -23.58
CA LEU A 440 -10.62 24.13 -23.93
C LEU A 440 -10.72 23.07 -25.04
N PRO A 441 -11.68 22.13 -24.99
CA PRO A 441 -11.80 21.04 -25.97
C PRO A 441 -12.04 21.49 -27.42
N GLN A 442 -12.47 22.73 -27.64
CA GLN A 442 -12.69 23.33 -28.96
C GLN A 442 -12.32 24.82 -28.95
N ASP A 443 -11.70 25.27 -30.05
CA ASP A 443 -11.39 26.67 -30.39
C ASP A 443 -10.52 27.47 -29.37
N ASP A 444 -9.72 26.80 -28.52
CA ASP A 444 -8.79 27.49 -27.60
C ASP A 444 -7.82 28.41 -28.36
N PRO A 445 -7.74 29.72 -28.06
CA PRO A 445 -6.93 30.64 -28.83
C PRO A 445 -5.43 30.52 -28.53
N ARG A 446 -5.04 29.78 -27.49
CA ARG A 446 -3.63 29.54 -27.20
C ARG A 446 -3.10 28.53 -28.21
N GLU A 447 -2.11 28.93 -29.03
CA GLU A 447 -1.49 28.04 -30.02
C GLU A 447 -1.06 26.69 -29.42
N LYS A 448 -0.50 26.70 -28.20
CA LYS A 448 -0.09 25.50 -27.45
C LYS A 448 -1.25 24.54 -27.12
N CYS A 449 -2.49 25.00 -27.11
CA CYS A 449 -3.70 24.21 -26.83
C CYS A 449 -4.36 23.63 -28.09
N LYS A 450 -3.87 23.94 -29.31
CA LYS A 450 -4.43 23.37 -30.53
C LYS A 450 -4.07 21.89 -30.63
N VAL A 451 -5.04 21.06 -30.97
CA VAL A 451 -4.82 19.63 -31.26
C VAL A 451 -4.06 19.50 -32.58
N CYS A 452 -3.05 18.62 -32.62
CA CYS A 452 -2.28 18.36 -33.83
C CYS A 452 -3.13 17.67 -34.92
N GLU A 453 -3.48 18.37 -36.01
CA GLU A 453 -4.37 17.86 -37.07
C GLU A 453 -3.74 16.83 -38.03
N SER A 454 -2.48 16.41 -37.83
CA SER A 454 -1.73 15.61 -38.81
C SER A 454 -0.91 14.49 -38.18
N TYR A 455 -0.73 13.40 -38.93
CA TYR A 455 0.13 12.25 -38.59
C TYR A 455 1.63 12.51 -38.83
N GLN A 456 2.03 13.73 -39.20
CA GLN A 456 3.45 14.07 -39.38
C GLN A 456 4.07 14.46 -38.04
N ASP A 457 5.34 14.13 -37.84
CA ASP A 457 6.12 14.56 -36.67
C ASP A 457 6.03 16.08 -36.51
N VAL A 458 5.66 16.53 -35.32
CA VAL A 458 5.49 17.94 -34.98
C VAL A 458 6.68 18.42 -34.15
N ASP A 459 6.92 19.73 -34.13
CA ASP A 459 7.95 20.31 -33.27
C ASP A 459 7.63 19.95 -31.80
N PRO A 460 8.59 19.43 -31.01
CA PRO A 460 8.34 19.02 -29.63
C PRO A 460 7.60 20.07 -28.79
N GLY A 461 6.39 19.74 -28.34
CA GLY A 461 5.52 20.59 -27.53
C GLY A 461 4.77 21.70 -28.28
N SER A 462 4.74 21.68 -29.62
CA SER A 462 4.13 22.75 -30.44
C SER A 462 2.59 22.72 -30.53
N CYS A 463 1.98 21.56 -30.31
CA CYS A 463 0.53 21.34 -30.29
C CYS A 463 0.18 20.20 -29.32
N LEU A 464 -1.06 20.15 -28.86
CA LEU A 464 -1.57 19.07 -28.00
C LEU A 464 -1.79 17.77 -28.79
N CYS A 465 -1.52 16.65 -28.13
CA CYS A 465 -1.90 15.34 -28.64
C CYS A 465 -3.41 15.24 -28.85
N GLY A 466 -3.81 14.62 -29.96
CA GLY A 466 -5.21 14.34 -30.24
C GLY A 466 -5.70 13.06 -29.58
N ASP A 467 -6.88 12.61 -29.99
CA ASP A 467 -7.36 11.27 -29.63
C ASP A 467 -6.39 10.19 -30.14
N TYR A 468 -6.56 8.93 -29.68
CA TYR A 468 -5.72 7.77 -30.06
C TYR A 468 -5.52 7.55 -31.59
N GLN A 469 -6.24 8.27 -32.45
CA GLN A 469 -6.07 8.24 -33.90
C GLN A 469 -5.14 9.36 -34.41
N HIS A 470 -4.97 10.48 -33.70
CA HIS A 470 -4.22 11.65 -34.14
C HIS A 470 -3.16 12.05 -33.11
N HIS A 471 -2.24 11.12 -32.84
CA HIS A 471 -1.19 11.25 -31.83
C HIS A 471 0.21 11.31 -32.48
N PRO A 472 0.58 12.41 -33.17
CA PRO A 472 1.87 12.54 -33.83
C PRO A 472 3.02 12.61 -32.83
N PHE A 473 4.17 12.09 -33.21
CA PHE A 473 5.37 12.13 -32.38
C PHE A 473 5.79 13.59 -32.15
N GLY A 474 6.04 13.96 -30.89
CA GLY A 474 6.39 15.33 -30.49
C GLY A 474 5.23 16.22 -30.00
N CYS A 475 3.98 15.79 -30.04
CA CYS A 475 2.87 16.55 -29.44
C CYS A 475 3.03 16.68 -27.90
N ALA A 476 2.60 17.79 -27.30
CA ALA A 476 2.51 17.91 -25.84
C ALA A 476 1.31 17.11 -25.30
N CYS A 477 1.50 16.43 -24.17
CA CYS A 477 0.42 15.64 -23.55
C CYS A 477 -0.79 16.55 -23.23
N ALA A 478 -1.96 16.17 -23.73
CA ALA A 478 -3.24 16.83 -23.48
C ALA A 478 -3.93 16.27 -22.23
N THR A 479 -3.73 14.97 -21.97
CA THR A 479 -4.28 14.23 -20.83
C THR A 479 -3.25 13.24 -20.27
N ASP A 480 -3.51 12.76 -19.06
CA ASP A 480 -2.65 11.82 -18.34
C ASP A 480 -2.71 10.38 -18.95
N ASP A 481 -3.65 10.13 -19.89
CA ASP A 481 -3.78 8.90 -20.69
C ASP A 481 -2.90 8.90 -21.97
N ASP A 482 -2.25 10.03 -22.29
CA ASP A 482 -1.42 10.19 -23.50
C ASP A 482 -0.03 9.56 -23.31
N TYR A 483 0.49 8.91 -24.34
CA TYR A 483 1.76 8.18 -24.31
C TYR A 483 2.63 8.55 -25.51
N LEU A 484 3.95 8.64 -25.33
CA LEU A 484 4.90 9.14 -26.36
C LEU A 484 4.68 10.62 -26.72
N CYS A 485 4.24 11.41 -25.74
CA CYS A 485 4.04 12.85 -25.81
C CYS A 485 5.13 13.62 -25.05
N VAL A 486 5.32 14.89 -25.38
CA VAL A 486 6.27 15.79 -24.72
C VAL A 486 5.68 16.27 -23.39
N CYS A 487 6.46 16.14 -22.32
CA CYS A 487 6.09 16.69 -21.03
C CYS A 487 5.89 18.22 -21.14
N SER A 488 4.69 18.70 -20.82
CA SER A 488 4.51 20.11 -20.44
C SER A 488 5.46 20.43 -19.27
N GLU A 489 6.01 21.64 -19.19
CA GLU A 489 7.09 22.05 -18.26
C GLU A 489 6.80 21.85 -16.75
N ASN A 490 5.64 21.30 -16.38
CA ASN A 490 5.25 20.97 -15.00
C ASN A 490 4.62 19.56 -14.82
N ASN A 491 4.44 18.75 -15.87
CA ASN A 491 3.96 17.37 -15.76
C ASN A 491 5.14 16.39 -15.81
N ASN A 492 5.67 16.03 -14.63
CA ASN A 492 6.62 14.92 -14.47
C ASN A 492 5.84 13.62 -14.17
N GLU A 493 5.08 13.14 -15.16
CA GLU A 493 4.32 11.89 -15.06
C GLU A 493 4.97 10.77 -15.88
N TYR A 494 4.70 9.51 -15.49
CA TYR A 494 5.52 8.32 -15.77
C TYR A 494 5.71 7.94 -17.26
N TYR A 495 5.06 8.61 -18.21
CA TYR A 495 4.98 8.19 -19.62
C TYR A 495 5.21 9.30 -20.67
N CYS A 496 5.55 10.53 -20.25
CA CYS A 496 5.93 11.61 -21.17
C CYS A 496 7.46 11.67 -21.38
N GLN A 497 7.89 12.27 -22.50
CA GLN A 497 9.30 12.45 -22.87
C GLN A 497 9.69 13.93 -22.77
N THR A 498 10.90 14.23 -22.31
CA THR A 498 11.41 15.61 -22.26
C THR A 498 12.00 16.03 -23.62
N ILE A 499 12.33 17.31 -23.80
CA ILE A 499 13.20 17.73 -24.91
C ILE A 499 14.66 17.50 -24.49
N CYS A 500 15.47 16.89 -25.34
CA CYS A 500 16.87 16.60 -25.03
C CYS A 500 17.67 17.91 -24.79
N SER A 501 18.40 17.96 -23.68
CA SER A 501 19.37 19.01 -23.37
C SER A 501 20.69 18.80 -24.14
N GLU A 502 21.60 19.78 -24.09
CA GLU A 502 22.93 19.67 -24.73
C GLU A 502 23.70 18.45 -24.17
N GLY A 503 23.96 17.46 -25.03
CA GLY A 503 24.62 16.20 -24.68
C GLY A 503 23.68 15.03 -24.34
N GLU A 504 22.36 15.24 -24.32
CA GLU A 504 21.36 14.18 -24.19
C GLU A 504 20.90 13.67 -25.56
N PHE A 505 20.49 12.39 -25.62
CA PHE A 505 20.07 11.75 -26.87
C PHE A 505 18.85 10.84 -26.65
N PRO A 506 17.93 10.71 -27.62
CA PRO A 506 16.67 9.98 -27.43
C PRO A 506 16.83 8.54 -26.96
N ASN A 507 17.80 7.83 -27.53
CA ASN A 507 18.06 6.41 -27.28
C ASN A 507 18.54 6.10 -25.84
N SER A 508 18.94 7.13 -25.08
CA SER A 508 19.59 6.97 -23.77
C SER A 508 18.96 7.81 -22.65
N ASN A 509 18.34 8.93 -22.99
CA ASN A 509 17.82 9.91 -22.03
C ASN A 509 16.28 10.01 -22.06
N ASN A 510 15.60 9.15 -22.84
CA ASN A 510 14.14 9.13 -23.02
C ASN A 510 13.55 10.52 -23.37
N CYS A 511 14.22 11.21 -24.30
CA CYS A 511 13.93 12.59 -24.70
C CYS A 511 13.75 12.73 -26.22
N LEU A 512 13.22 13.86 -26.68
CA LEU A 512 13.06 14.20 -28.09
C LEU A 512 14.00 15.31 -28.53
N CYS A 513 14.61 15.17 -29.71
CA CYS A 513 15.47 16.20 -30.29
C CYS A 513 14.66 17.42 -30.73
N ALA A 514 15.12 18.61 -30.34
CA ALA A 514 14.52 19.87 -30.79
C ALA A 514 14.58 20.05 -32.32
N PHE A 515 13.65 20.83 -32.88
CA PHE A 515 13.66 21.11 -34.31
C PHE A 515 14.87 21.97 -34.70
N GLY A 516 15.78 21.38 -35.49
CA GLY A 516 17.03 22.01 -35.91
C GLY A 516 18.25 21.59 -35.09
N ASP A 517 18.09 20.74 -34.06
CA ASP A 517 19.21 20.09 -33.40
C ASP A 517 19.74 18.91 -34.25
N ASP A 518 20.56 19.25 -35.24
CA ASP A 518 21.22 18.29 -36.11
C ASP A 518 22.23 17.41 -35.36
N ILE A 519 22.69 17.80 -34.16
CA ILE A 519 23.62 17.01 -33.33
C ILE A 519 22.84 15.89 -32.64
N CYS A 520 21.76 16.23 -31.94
CA CYS A 520 20.86 15.25 -31.32
C CYS A 520 20.29 14.29 -32.37
N LYS A 521 19.85 14.81 -33.53
CA LYS A 521 19.32 14.00 -34.65
C LYS A 521 20.35 13.09 -35.31
N ALA A 522 21.64 13.45 -35.29
CA ALA A 522 22.71 12.58 -35.76
C ALA A 522 22.99 11.41 -34.79
N GLY A 523 22.40 11.43 -33.58
CA GLY A 523 22.62 10.45 -32.54
C GLY A 523 24.00 10.55 -31.89
N ARG A 524 24.22 9.74 -30.86
CA ARG A 524 25.51 9.63 -30.18
C ARG A 524 26.59 9.28 -31.20
N GLN A 525 27.66 10.08 -31.22
CA GLN A 525 28.85 9.77 -32.00
C GLN A 525 29.81 8.90 -31.17
N PRO A 526 30.69 8.08 -31.77
CA PRO A 526 31.67 7.31 -31.01
C PRO A 526 32.62 8.20 -30.20
N CYS A 527 32.91 7.81 -28.96
CA CYS A 527 33.90 8.50 -28.12
C CYS A 527 35.30 8.40 -28.76
N SER A 528 36.01 9.52 -28.81
CA SER A 528 37.30 9.63 -29.52
C SER A 528 38.43 10.26 -28.71
N ASP A 529 38.10 11.02 -27.66
CA ASP A 529 39.04 11.64 -26.74
C ASP A 529 38.34 11.93 -25.39
N GLY A 530 39.03 12.56 -24.44
CA GLY A 530 38.48 13.00 -23.15
C GLY A 530 38.82 12.06 -22.00
N ASN A 531 37.92 12.01 -21.02
CA ASN A 531 38.02 11.11 -19.86
C ASN A 531 36.63 10.59 -19.42
N ASP A 532 36.57 9.66 -18.48
CA ASP A 532 35.32 9.03 -18.01
C ASP A 532 34.23 10.02 -17.55
N LEU A 533 34.62 11.16 -16.97
CA LEU A 533 33.68 12.19 -16.49
C LEU A 533 33.30 13.21 -17.58
N GLN A 534 34.15 13.34 -18.60
CA GLN A 534 34.00 14.31 -19.70
C GLN A 534 34.56 13.69 -20.99
N PRO A 535 33.84 12.75 -21.60
CA PRO A 535 34.26 12.13 -22.84
C PRO A 535 33.94 13.08 -24.01
N LEU A 536 34.69 12.97 -25.11
CA LEU A 536 34.59 13.88 -26.25
C LEU A 536 34.23 13.13 -27.56
N PRO A 537 33.16 13.56 -28.27
CA PRO A 537 32.23 14.65 -27.91
C PRO A 537 31.36 14.35 -26.67
N ILE A 538 30.84 15.38 -26.00
CA ILE A 538 30.00 15.20 -24.80
C ILE A 538 28.77 14.34 -25.14
N GLY A 539 28.49 13.34 -24.32
CA GLY A 539 27.40 12.37 -24.55
C GLY A 539 27.68 11.33 -25.63
N CYS A 540 28.93 11.16 -26.07
CA CYS A 540 29.33 10.13 -27.03
C CYS A 540 29.01 8.69 -26.57
N GLU A 541 28.92 7.77 -27.53
CA GLU A 541 28.76 6.34 -27.29
C GLU A 541 30.15 5.69 -27.14
N PRO A 542 30.41 4.92 -26.06
CA PRO A 542 31.67 4.20 -25.91
C PRO A 542 31.91 3.24 -27.08
N GLY A 543 33.11 3.28 -27.68
CA GLY A 543 33.54 2.26 -28.63
C GLY A 543 34.02 0.99 -27.91
N ALA A 544 34.34 -0.08 -28.65
CA ALA A 544 35.17 -1.15 -28.10
C ALA A 544 36.55 -0.60 -27.69
N CYS A 545 37.14 -1.10 -26.60
CA CYS A 545 38.48 -0.66 -26.19
C CYS A 545 39.51 -0.99 -27.27
N VAL A 546 40.39 -0.04 -27.58
CA VAL A 546 41.47 -0.22 -28.58
C VAL A 546 42.87 -0.18 -27.99
N ASP A 547 43.00 0.27 -26.74
CA ASP A 547 44.26 0.36 -26.00
C ASP A 547 44.00 0.35 -24.49
N LYS A 548 44.87 -0.33 -23.72
CA LYS A 548 44.74 -0.48 -22.27
C LYS A 548 44.91 0.83 -21.50
N ASP A 549 45.64 1.79 -22.05
CA ASP A 549 45.86 3.12 -21.49
C ASP A 549 44.84 4.16 -22.02
N GLN A 550 43.78 3.72 -22.71
CA GLN A 550 42.70 4.59 -23.19
C GLN A 550 42.01 5.31 -22.04
N LYS A 551 41.86 6.64 -22.17
CA LYS A 551 41.40 7.52 -21.07
C LYS A 551 39.89 7.77 -21.04
N TYR A 552 39.24 7.67 -22.19
CA TYR A 552 37.79 7.84 -22.35
C TYR A 552 37.08 6.47 -22.30
N PRO A 553 35.77 6.43 -22.02
CA PRO A 553 34.99 5.20 -21.89
C PRO A 553 35.10 4.28 -23.11
N CYS A 554 35.11 2.98 -22.85
CA CYS A 554 34.97 1.93 -23.87
C CYS A 554 34.37 0.66 -23.31
N PHE A 555 33.74 -0.12 -24.18
CA PHE A 555 33.27 -1.46 -23.89
C PHE A 555 34.43 -2.46 -23.91
N CYS A 556 34.45 -3.36 -22.93
CA CYS A 556 35.42 -4.45 -22.87
C CYS A 556 35.29 -5.37 -24.08
N THR A 557 36.43 -5.87 -24.55
CA THR A 557 36.57 -6.83 -25.66
C THR A 557 36.71 -8.27 -25.18
N GLY A 558 37.01 -8.47 -23.89
CA GLY A 558 37.39 -9.76 -23.31
C GLY A 558 38.91 -10.01 -23.34
N ASP A 559 39.70 -9.16 -24.01
CA ASP A 559 41.16 -9.26 -24.03
C ASP A 559 41.78 -8.34 -22.96
N LYS A 560 42.26 -8.94 -21.87
CA LYS A 560 42.94 -8.24 -20.74
C LYS A 560 44.23 -7.49 -21.13
N GLN A 561 44.70 -7.58 -22.38
CA GLN A 561 45.79 -6.77 -22.94
C GLN A 561 45.32 -5.49 -23.65
N VAL A 562 44.07 -5.44 -24.12
CA VAL A 562 43.45 -4.29 -24.81
C VAL A 562 42.48 -3.56 -23.88
N ASP A 563 41.82 -4.30 -23.00
CA ASP A 563 40.85 -3.78 -22.05
C ASP A 563 41.53 -3.00 -20.92
N ARG A 564 41.10 -1.74 -20.76
CA ARG A 564 41.44 -0.92 -19.60
C ARG A 564 40.72 -1.42 -18.35
N GLU A 565 41.31 -1.19 -17.18
CA GLU A 565 40.80 -1.64 -15.87
C GLU A 565 39.37 -1.15 -15.53
N LYS A 566 38.89 -0.11 -16.22
CA LYS A 566 37.53 0.45 -16.08
C LYS A 566 36.73 0.43 -17.38
N CYS A 567 36.87 -0.64 -18.16
CA CYS A 567 36.02 -0.82 -19.34
C CYS A 567 34.60 -1.23 -18.91
N MET A 568 33.63 -0.88 -19.74
CA MET A 568 32.20 -1.08 -19.49
C MET A 568 31.76 -2.41 -20.10
N CYS A 569 30.80 -3.08 -19.49
CA CYS A 569 30.31 -4.35 -20.03
C CYS A 569 29.47 -4.13 -21.30
N SER A 570 29.74 -4.90 -22.35
CA SER A 570 28.86 -4.95 -23.54
C SER A 570 27.71 -5.92 -23.30
N THR A 571 26.49 -5.54 -23.69
CA THR A 571 25.23 -6.25 -23.37
C THR A 571 24.99 -7.55 -24.15
N HIS A 572 26.01 -8.09 -24.84
CA HIS A 572 25.86 -9.17 -25.84
C HIS A 572 26.77 -10.39 -25.63
N TYR A 573 27.47 -10.47 -24.49
CA TYR A 573 28.37 -11.58 -24.18
C TYR A 573 28.20 -12.04 -22.73
N GLU A 574 28.31 -13.35 -22.49
CA GLU A 574 28.56 -13.88 -21.15
C GLU A 574 29.91 -13.32 -20.66
N ILE A 575 29.87 -12.50 -19.62
CA ILE A 575 31.06 -11.94 -18.98
C ILE A 575 31.48 -12.80 -17.80
N ASP A 576 32.78 -12.84 -17.54
CA ASP A 576 33.29 -13.42 -16.30
C ASP A 576 32.87 -12.50 -15.12
N PRO A 577 32.21 -12.99 -14.06
CA PRO A 577 31.76 -12.12 -12.98
C PRO A 577 32.89 -11.25 -12.41
N GLY A 578 32.65 -9.95 -12.33
CA GLY A 578 33.64 -8.96 -11.88
C GLY A 578 34.61 -8.46 -12.97
N SER A 579 34.51 -8.95 -14.21
CA SER A 579 35.46 -8.60 -15.29
C SER A 579 35.32 -7.19 -15.88
N CYS A 580 34.21 -6.51 -15.61
CA CYS A 580 33.90 -5.18 -16.13
C CYS A 580 32.91 -4.46 -15.20
N THR A 581 32.85 -3.13 -15.28
CA THR A 581 31.94 -2.32 -14.45
C THR A 581 30.60 -2.13 -15.15
N CYS A 582 29.50 -2.25 -14.40
CA CYS A 582 28.16 -1.97 -14.89
C CYS A 582 28.04 -0.49 -15.32
N ASP A 583 27.42 -0.22 -16.46
CA ASP A 583 27.00 1.14 -16.80
C ASP A 583 25.73 1.48 -15.99
N SER A 584 25.69 2.66 -15.36
CA SER A 584 24.53 3.14 -14.60
C SER A 584 23.39 3.67 -15.48
N THR A 585 23.63 3.84 -16.79
CA THR A 585 22.66 4.46 -17.72
C THR A 585 21.77 3.48 -18.49
N TRP A 586 22.09 2.17 -18.52
CA TRP A 586 21.29 1.18 -19.26
C TRP A 586 20.41 0.34 -18.35
N HIS A 587 19.16 0.13 -18.78
CA HIS A 587 18.18 -0.72 -18.09
C HIS A 587 18.47 -2.23 -18.22
N HIS A 588 19.52 -2.61 -18.96
CA HIS A 588 19.96 -3.98 -19.18
C HIS A 588 21.46 -4.08 -18.93
N LYS A 589 21.84 -4.26 -17.67
CA LYS A 589 23.20 -4.63 -17.26
C LYS A 589 23.38 -6.14 -17.52
N PRO A 590 24.51 -6.62 -18.04
CA PRO A 590 24.80 -8.05 -18.08
C PRO A 590 25.09 -8.56 -16.66
N ASP A 591 24.49 -9.71 -16.32
CA ASP A 591 24.63 -10.34 -15.01
C ASP A 591 26.10 -10.56 -14.63
N GLY A 592 26.46 -10.28 -13.38
CA GLY A 592 27.82 -10.43 -12.85
C GLY A 592 28.77 -9.24 -13.08
N CYS A 593 28.34 -8.11 -13.65
CA CYS A 593 29.18 -6.90 -13.73
C CYS A 593 29.45 -6.26 -12.35
N LEU A 594 30.60 -5.60 -12.14
CA LEU A 594 30.90 -4.89 -10.89
C LEU A 594 29.98 -3.67 -10.71
N CYS A 595 29.42 -3.49 -9.53
CA CYS A 595 28.69 -2.27 -9.16
C CYS A 595 29.59 -1.03 -9.33
N ALA A 596 29.06 0.02 -9.95
CA ALA A 596 29.74 1.29 -10.13
C ALA A 596 29.48 2.26 -8.98
N ASN A 597 28.30 2.16 -8.33
CA ASN A 597 27.85 3.06 -7.26
C ASN A 597 26.69 2.44 -6.45
N SER A 598 26.26 3.13 -5.39
CA SER A 598 25.27 2.66 -4.41
C SER A 598 23.83 2.60 -4.91
N ASP A 599 23.54 3.17 -6.09
CA ASP A 599 22.22 3.17 -6.71
C ASP A 599 22.08 2.06 -7.77
N ASP A 600 23.13 1.25 -7.98
CA ASP A 600 23.07 0.07 -8.85
C ASP A 600 22.33 -1.10 -8.17
N HIS A 601 21.76 -1.98 -8.97
CA HIS A 601 21.12 -3.23 -8.54
C HIS A 601 21.53 -4.38 -9.47
N TYR A 602 21.45 -5.63 -8.98
CA TYR A 602 21.79 -6.85 -9.73
C TYR A 602 23.24 -6.85 -10.28
N CYS A 603 24.17 -6.36 -9.46
CA CYS A 603 25.59 -6.25 -9.77
C CYS A 603 26.45 -6.91 -8.69
N LEU A 604 27.67 -7.28 -9.05
CA LEU A 604 28.66 -7.87 -8.16
C LEU A 604 29.31 -6.78 -7.28
N CYS A 605 29.35 -6.98 -5.96
CA CYS A 605 30.01 -6.06 -5.03
C CYS A 605 31.50 -5.87 -5.39
N ASN A 606 32.00 -4.64 -5.38
CA ASN A 606 33.41 -4.34 -5.64
C ASN A 606 34.28 -4.31 -4.36
N GLY A 607 33.68 -4.42 -3.17
CA GLY A 607 34.34 -4.37 -1.86
C GLY A 607 34.60 -2.96 -1.35
N GLY A 608 33.96 -1.95 -1.95
CA GLY A 608 34.11 -0.54 -1.63
C GLY A 608 33.05 -0.01 -0.66
N ASN A 609 33.19 1.26 -0.27
CA ASN A 609 32.15 1.96 0.51
C ASN A 609 30.94 2.38 -0.34
N ASP A 610 31.06 2.25 -1.67
CA ASP A 610 30.08 2.71 -2.66
C ASP A 610 29.26 1.53 -3.23
N ASP A 611 29.36 0.34 -2.64
CA ASP A 611 28.53 -0.81 -3.00
C ASP A 611 27.07 -0.62 -2.53
N PRO A 612 26.06 -1.03 -3.33
CA PRO A 612 24.67 -1.03 -2.91
C PRO A 612 24.42 -2.07 -1.80
N THR A 613 23.38 -1.88 -1.00
CA THR A 613 23.06 -2.78 0.13
C THR A 613 22.73 -4.21 -0.32
N ASP A 614 22.23 -4.35 -1.55
CA ASP A 614 21.73 -5.60 -2.14
C ASP A 614 22.58 -6.02 -3.37
N CYS A 615 23.91 -5.85 -3.30
CA CYS A 615 24.83 -6.38 -4.32
C CYS A 615 25.15 -7.87 -4.09
N PHE A 616 25.46 -8.56 -5.19
CA PHE A 616 25.74 -9.99 -5.24
C PHE A 616 27.23 -10.26 -4.97
N THR A 617 27.56 -11.42 -4.41
CA THR A 617 28.95 -11.88 -4.27
C THR A 617 29.32 -12.92 -5.33
N ILE A 618 30.59 -13.35 -5.39
CA ILE A 618 30.94 -14.57 -6.14
C ILE A 618 30.68 -15.75 -5.21
N CYS A 619 29.92 -16.75 -5.68
CA CYS A 619 29.64 -17.95 -4.92
C CYS A 619 30.94 -18.66 -4.51
N GLN A 620 31.08 -18.98 -3.23
CA GLN A 620 32.16 -19.82 -2.69
C GLN A 620 31.85 -21.32 -2.89
N GLU A 621 32.79 -22.20 -2.53
CA GLU A 621 32.60 -23.65 -2.63
C GLU A 621 31.39 -24.13 -1.81
N GLY A 622 30.33 -24.56 -2.49
CA GLY A 622 29.07 -24.99 -1.87
C GLY A 622 28.01 -23.89 -1.71
N GLU A 623 28.27 -22.68 -2.17
CA GLU A 623 27.24 -21.64 -2.35
C GLU A 623 26.63 -21.76 -3.76
N PHE A 624 25.33 -21.47 -3.88
CA PHE A 624 24.59 -21.58 -5.14
C PHE A 624 23.63 -20.39 -5.32
N PRO A 625 23.45 -19.84 -6.53
CA PRO A 625 22.58 -18.69 -6.79
C PRO A 625 21.11 -18.90 -6.41
N GLU A 626 20.64 -20.15 -6.30
CA GLU A 626 19.26 -20.44 -5.88
C GLU A 626 19.03 -20.33 -4.36
N VAL A 627 20.10 -20.20 -3.56
CA VAL A 627 20.05 -20.19 -2.09
C VAL A 627 20.63 -18.92 -1.49
N ILE A 628 21.68 -18.37 -2.12
CA ILE A 628 22.38 -17.15 -1.71
C ILE A 628 22.49 -16.24 -2.93
N ASP A 629 22.30 -14.93 -2.74
CA ASP A 629 22.44 -13.91 -3.80
C ASP A 629 23.91 -13.78 -4.26
N CYS A 630 24.37 -14.74 -5.08
CA CYS A 630 25.72 -14.82 -5.60
C CYS A 630 25.77 -15.24 -7.09
N PHE A 631 26.91 -15.01 -7.75
CA PHE A 631 27.18 -15.40 -9.14
C PHE A 631 28.28 -16.48 -9.24
N CYS A 632 28.07 -17.47 -10.11
CA CYS A 632 29.05 -18.51 -10.43
C CYS A 632 30.13 -18.01 -11.39
N GLN A 633 31.41 -18.32 -11.15
CA GLN A 633 32.50 -18.05 -12.09
C GLN A 633 32.31 -18.81 -13.41
N LEU A 634 32.88 -18.30 -14.51
CA LEU A 634 32.66 -18.93 -15.83
C LEU A 634 33.28 -20.34 -15.97
N ASP A 635 34.25 -20.70 -15.15
CA ASP A 635 34.88 -22.02 -15.09
C ASP A 635 34.39 -22.90 -13.92
N ASP A 636 33.47 -22.42 -13.09
CA ASP A 636 32.82 -23.25 -12.06
C ASP A 636 31.61 -24.01 -12.61
N ASP A 637 31.89 -25.12 -13.28
CA ASP A 637 30.90 -26.09 -13.75
C ASP A 637 30.04 -26.68 -12.62
N THR A 638 30.47 -26.61 -11.35
CA THR A 638 29.72 -27.17 -10.21
C THR A 638 28.65 -26.21 -9.75
N CYS A 639 29.01 -24.93 -9.53
CA CYS A 639 28.05 -23.87 -9.23
C CYS A 639 27.04 -23.72 -10.39
N LYS A 640 27.51 -23.74 -11.65
CA LYS A 640 26.65 -23.66 -12.85
C LYS A 640 25.69 -24.83 -13.05
N ALA A 641 25.98 -26.00 -12.46
CA ALA A 641 25.04 -27.12 -12.48
C ALA A 641 23.83 -26.88 -11.56
N GLY A 642 23.86 -25.83 -10.73
CA GLY A 642 22.88 -25.55 -9.70
C GLY A 642 22.99 -26.52 -8.53
N GLN A 643 22.24 -26.23 -7.47
CA GLN A 643 22.22 -27.05 -6.27
C GLN A 643 21.87 -28.52 -6.59
N GLN A 644 22.77 -29.46 -6.28
CA GLN A 644 22.56 -30.90 -6.54
C GLN A 644 21.90 -31.60 -5.35
N MET A 645 21.29 -32.77 -5.57
CA MET A 645 20.78 -33.60 -4.47
C MET A 645 21.93 -34.14 -3.60
N CYS A 646 21.73 -34.21 -2.29
CA CYS A 646 22.69 -34.86 -1.40
C CYS A 646 22.78 -36.37 -1.67
N THR A 647 24.01 -36.87 -1.82
CA THR A 647 24.30 -38.30 -2.08
C THR A 647 25.23 -38.93 -1.03
N GLY A 648 25.78 -38.12 -0.12
CA GLY A 648 26.70 -38.54 0.91
C GLY A 648 26.96 -37.46 1.95
N GLY A 649 28.00 -37.65 2.77
CA GLY A 649 28.41 -36.69 3.80
C GLY A 649 27.78 -36.93 5.16
N THR A 650 27.77 -35.89 5.98
CA THR A 650 27.15 -35.81 7.32
C THR A 650 26.30 -34.54 7.41
N ASP A 651 25.50 -34.38 8.46
CA ASP A 651 24.63 -33.21 8.66
C ASP A 651 25.37 -31.88 8.69
N GLN A 652 26.62 -31.89 9.14
CA GLN A 652 27.48 -30.69 9.20
C GLN A 652 28.35 -30.53 7.94
N HIS A 653 28.46 -31.58 7.11
CA HIS A 653 29.31 -31.61 5.92
C HIS A 653 28.66 -32.53 4.87
N PRO A 654 27.56 -32.09 4.23
CA PRO A 654 26.86 -32.90 3.25
C PRO A 654 27.68 -33.00 1.94
N THR A 655 27.39 -33.99 1.10
CA THR A 655 28.16 -34.23 -0.14
C THR A 655 27.23 -34.36 -1.36
N PRO A 656 27.43 -33.55 -2.42
CA PRO A 656 28.41 -32.45 -2.53
C PRO A 656 28.13 -31.29 -1.54
N PRO A 657 29.12 -30.43 -1.23
CA PRO A 657 28.89 -29.25 -0.38
C PRO A 657 27.70 -28.41 -0.86
N GLY A 658 26.88 -27.93 0.06
CA GLY A 658 25.69 -27.13 -0.23
C GLY A 658 24.55 -27.85 -0.98
N CYS A 659 24.59 -29.18 -1.14
CA CYS A 659 23.51 -29.93 -1.78
C CYS A 659 22.15 -29.75 -1.10
N TYR A 660 21.05 -29.86 -1.87
CA TYR A 660 19.71 -29.87 -1.30
C TYR A 660 19.39 -31.23 -0.68
N ILE A 661 18.72 -31.16 0.46
CA ILE A 661 18.34 -32.30 1.27
C ILE A 661 17.00 -32.84 0.76
N VAL A 662 16.88 -34.17 0.66
CA VAL A 662 15.68 -34.87 0.18
C VAL A 662 15.06 -35.70 1.30
N GLU A 663 13.82 -36.16 1.12
CA GLU A 663 13.16 -37.09 2.04
C GLU A 663 14.01 -38.33 2.35
N CYS A 664 13.91 -38.84 3.58
CA CYS A 664 14.59 -40.06 3.99
C CYS A 664 14.10 -41.27 3.17
N GLN A 665 15.01 -42.17 2.81
CA GLN A 665 14.72 -43.38 2.05
C GLN A 665 14.91 -44.66 2.89
N SER A 666 15.55 -44.54 4.06
CA SER A 666 15.85 -45.64 4.98
C SER A 666 16.38 -45.10 6.32
N PRO A 667 16.06 -45.74 7.46
CA PRO A 667 16.59 -45.34 8.77
C PRO A 667 18.11 -45.51 8.89
N ASP A 668 18.73 -46.31 8.00
CA ASP A 668 20.19 -46.47 7.90
C ASP A 668 20.86 -45.41 6.98
N GLN A 669 20.11 -44.43 6.48
CA GLN A 669 20.63 -43.38 5.59
C GLN A 669 21.65 -42.49 6.30
N LYS A 670 22.89 -42.47 5.78
CA LYS A 670 24.03 -41.82 6.45
C LYS A 670 24.21 -40.34 6.17
N TYR A 671 23.60 -39.86 5.09
CA TYR A 671 23.61 -38.45 4.70
C TYR A 671 22.32 -37.77 5.18
N PRO A 672 22.25 -36.43 5.15
CA PRO A 672 21.10 -35.71 5.68
C PRO A 672 19.83 -36.04 4.90
N CYS A 673 18.69 -36.04 5.57
CA CYS A 673 17.40 -36.18 4.94
C CYS A 673 16.29 -35.51 5.73
N ILE A 674 15.23 -35.16 5.01
CA ILE A 674 13.98 -34.62 5.52
C ILE A 674 13.12 -35.77 6.05
N CYS A 675 12.54 -35.62 7.23
CA CYS A 675 11.65 -36.62 7.82
C CYS A 675 10.36 -36.77 7.00
N THR A 676 9.97 -38.01 6.74
CA THR A 676 8.72 -38.40 6.07
C THR A 676 7.54 -38.49 7.04
N GLY A 677 7.82 -38.64 8.35
CA GLY A 677 6.84 -39.01 9.37
C GLY A 677 6.70 -40.53 9.56
N GLU A 678 7.36 -41.34 8.74
CA GLU A 678 7.34 -42.80 8.85
C GLU A 678 8.60 -43.31 9.58
N LYS A 679 8.44 -43.76 10.84
CA LYS A 679 9.54 -44.25 11.70
C LYS A 679 10.35 -45.45 11.13
N ASP A 680 9.78 -46.18 10.17
CA ASP A 680 10.46 -47.29 9.47
C ASP A 680 11.29 -46.82 8.26
N ILE A 681 11.23 -45.52 7.92
CA ILE A 681 11.95 -44.84 6.82
C ILE A 681 12.87 -43.74 7.37
N ASP A 682 12.44 -43.04 8.42
CA ASP A 682 13.15 -41.92 9.02
C ASP A 682 14.30 -42.37 9.93
N ARG A 683 15.48 -41.75 9.75
CA ARG A 683 16.60 -41.85 10.70
C ARG A 683 16.31 -40.97 11.92
N GLU A 684 16.77 -41.41 13.09
CA GLU A 684 16.61 -40.76 14.41
C GLU A 684 17.01 -39.27 14.48
N ASN A 685 17.80 -38.80 13.52
CA ASN A 685 18.25 -37.41 13.41
C ASN A 685 17.87 -36.77 12.05
N CYS A 686 16.74 -37.12 11.44
CA CYS A 686 16.26 -36.42 10.24
C CYS A 686 15.84 -34.97 10.55
N ILE A 687 15.81 -34.13 9.51
CA ILE A 687 15.46 -32.71 9.59
C ILE A 687 13.96 -32.55 9.35
N CYS A 688 13.29 -31.68 10.11
CA CYS A 688 11.85 -31.46 9.95
C CYS A 688 11.48 -30.98 8.52
N SER A 689 10.39 -31.50 7.96
CA SER A 689 9.95 -31.25 6.58
C SER A 689 9.15 -29.97 6.37
N LEU A 690 8.67 -29.34 7.45
CA LEU A 690 7.61 -28.35 7.40
C LEU A 690 8.11 -26.94 7.63
N SER A 691 7.39 -25.99 7.00
CA SER A 691 7.56 -24.57 7.26
C SER A 691 7.11 -24.20 8.68
N SER A 692 7.58 -23.05 9.14
CA SER A 692 7.59 -22.58 10.53
C SER A 692 6.29 -22.42 11.32
N TYR A 693 5.13 -22.77 10.75
CA TYR A 693 3.83 -22.61 11.40
C TYR A 693 3.11 -23.92 11.66
N ASP A 694 3.67 -25.05 11.21
CA ASP A 694 3.11 -26.36 11.48
C ASP A 694 3.65 -26.93 12.81
N GLU A 695 2.78 -27.63 13.55
CA GLU A 695 3.16 -28.36 14.77
C GLU A 695 3.75 -29.72 14.39
N VAL A 696 4.91 -30.06 14.94
CA VAL A 696 5.50 -31.42 14.84
C VAL A 696 5.45 -32.11 16.20
N ASP A 697 5.34 -33.43 16.18
CA ASP A 697 5.44 -34.26 17.38
C ASP A 697 6.73 -33.92 18.17
N PHE A 698 6.60 -33.63 19.47
CA PHE A 698 7.70 -33.11 20.28
C PHE A 698 8.94 -34.01 20.26
N GLY A 699 10.01 -33.49 19.66
CA GLY A 699 11.30 -34.17 19.52
C GLY A 699 11.40 -35.16 18.35
N ALA A 700 10.38 -35.27 17.48
CA ALA A 700 10.37 -36.25 16.39
C ALA A 700 11.41 -35.98 15.27
N CYS A 701 11.91 -34.75 15.17
CA CYS A 701 12.86 -34.32 14.16
C CYS A 701 13.77 -33.19 14.70
N LYS A 702 14.94 -33.00 14.08
CA LYS A 702 15.81 -31.86 14.38
C LYS A 702 15.39 -30.63 13.58
N CYS A 703 15.46 -29.46 14.23
CA CYS A 703 15.27 -28.18 13.57
C CYS A 703 16.33 -28.02 12.43
N GLY A 704 15.92 -27.42 11.31
CA GLY A 704 16.80 -27.15 10.17
C GLY A 704 17.31 -25.70 10.15
N ASP A 705 18.25 -25.40 9.25
CA ASP A 705 18.91 -24.08 9.07
C ASP A 705 18.01 -22.93 8.54
N TRP A 706 16.70 -23.00 8.76
CA TRP A 706 15.76 -21.97 8.33
C TRP A 706 15.50 -21.00 9.47
N ASP A 707 15.38 -19.69 9.20
CA ASP A 707 15.12 -18.60 10.17
C ASP A 707 13.99 -18.88 11.19
N HIS A 708 13.11 -19.83 10.87
CA HIS A 708 12.00 -20.27 11.70
C HIS A 708 11.77 -21.80 11.55
N HIS A 709 11.56 -22.48 12.67
CA HIS A 709 11.39 -23.94 12.77
C HIS A 709 9.95 -24.32 13.18
N PRO A 710 9.44 -25.51 12.82
CA PRO A 710 8.13 -25.97 13.27
C PRO A 710 8.12 -26.21 14.79
N TYR A 711 6.98 -25.91 15.42
CA TYR A 711 6.86 -25.96 16.89
C TYR A 711 7.00 -27.41 17.36
N GLY A 712 7.99 -27.66 18.25
CA GLY A 712 8.26 -28.98 18.82
C GLY A 712 9.47 -29.74 18.24
N CYS A 713 10.21 -29.20 17.27
CA CYS A 713 11.47 -29.81 16.82
C CYS A 713 12.56 -29.79 17.90
N MET A 714 13.52 -30.72 17.87
CA MET A 714 14.71 -30.68 18.75
C MET A 714 15.68 -29.61 18.28
N CYS A 715 16.16 -28.77 19.20
CA CYS A 715 17.17 -27.75 18.90
C CYS A 715 18.40 -28.38 18.24
N LYS A 716 18.84 -27.80 17.13
CA LYS A 716 20.10 -28.07 16.43
C LYS A 716 21.27 -27.40 17.16
N ASP A 717 21.12 -26.13 17.55
CA ASP A 717 22.18 -25.36 18.21
C ASP A 717 21.65 -24.19 19.08
N SER A 718 22.56 -23.27 19.45
CA SER A 718 22.33 -22.17 20.39
C SER A 718 21.70 -20.91 19.78
N GLU A 719 21.31 -20.93 18.50
CA GLU A 719 20.56 -19.84 17.87
C GLU A 719 19.06 -20.18 17.73
N ASP A 720 18.67 -21.44 17.99
CA ASP A 720 17.29 -21.92 17.91
C ASP A 720 16.39 -21.47 19.08
N TYR A 721 15.13 -21.17 18.76
CA TYR A 721 14.11 -20.70 19.70
C TYR A 721 12.77 -21.43 19.47
N TYR A 722 12.01 -21.62 20.56
CA TYR A 722 10.78 -22.45 20.63
C TYR A 722 10.95 -23.97 20.30
N CYS A 723 12.17 -24.48 20.44
CA CYS A 723 12.52 -25.89 20.23
C CYS A 723 12.58 -26.69 21.55
N VAL A 724 12.58 -28.03 21.43
CA VAL A 724 12.78 -28.98 22.52
C VAL A 724 14.27 -29.10 22.82
N CYS A 725 14.66 -28.95 24.09
CA CYS A 725 16.06 -29.09 24.51
C CYS A 725 16.62 -30.48 24.13
N SER A 726 17.76 -30.51 23.44
CA SER A 726 18.44 -31.73 22.99
C SER A 726 19.15 -32.49 24.13
N GLY A 727 19.47 -31.80 25.23
CA GLY A 727 20.27 -32.31 26.35
C GLY A 727 21.78 -32.19 26.16
N GLU A 728 22.24 -31.53 25.10
CA GLU A 728 23.65 -31.30 24.76
C GLU A 728 24.13 -29.92 25.27
N ASP A 729 25.45 -29.70 25.31
CA ASP A 729 26.10 -28.50 25.89
C ASP A 729 25.77 -27.17 25.15
N TYR A 730 24.98 -27.20 24.07
CA TYR A 730 24.64 -26.07 23.19
C TYR A 730 23.14 -25.72 23.15
N ASP A 731 22.31 -26.32 23.99
CA ASP A 731 20.91 -25.92 24.16
C ASP A 731 20.78 -24.43 24.57
N THR A 732 19.82 -23.70 23.98
CA THR A 732 19.54 -22.31 24.36
C THR A 732 18.96 -22.19 25.76
N SER A 733 19.07 -21.01 26.37
CA SER A 733 18.37 -20.71 27.64
C SER A 733 16.84 -20.77 27.53
N ASP A 734 16.34 -20.76 26.30
CA ASP A 734 14.94 -20.56 25.94
C ASP A 734 14.33 -21.82 25.29
N CYS A 735 15.09 -22.92 25.19
CA CYS A 735 14.55 -24.24 24.85
C CYS A 735 13.64 -24.76 25.97
N THR A 736 12.66 -25.58 25.61
CA THR A 736 11.75 -26.20 26.58
C THR A 736 12.06 -27.69 26.70
N GLY A 737 12.35 -28.15 27.92
CA GLY A 737 12.74 -29.55 28.15
C GLY A 737 11.56 -30.52 28.07
N LEU A 738 11.85 -31.80 27.84
CA LEU A 738 10.86 -32.87 28.01
C LEU A 738 10.46 -33.01 29.49
N CYS A 739 9.18 -33.25 29.75
CA CYS A 739 8.65 -33.54 31.07
C CYS A 739 9.25 -34.84 31.60
N LYS A 740 9.67 -34.83 32.87
CA LYS A 740 10.11 -36.03 33.60
C LYS A 740 8.92 -36.67 34.30
N GLU A 741 9.06 -37.93 34.71
CA GLU A 741 8.06 -38.68 35.47
C GLU A 741 7.42 -37.82 36.59
N GLY A 742 6.11 -37.57 36.48
CA GLY A 742 5.33 -36.73 37.40
C GLY A 742 5.36 -35.21 37.17
N GLN A 743 5.96 -34.72 36.08
CA GLN A 743 5.84 -33.34 35.59
C GLN A 743 4.78 -33.24 34.48
N TYR A 744 4.15 -32.08 34.35
CA TYR A 744 3.11 -31.84 33.34
C TYR A 744 3.27 -30.46 32.69
N PRO A 745 3.01 -30.30 31.37
CA PRO A 745 3.21 -29.04 30.65
C PRO A 745 2.53 -27.84 31.31
N GLN A 746 1.31 -28.07 31.83
CA GLN A 746 0.48 -27.07 32.52
C GLN A 746 1.07 -26.52 33.84
N TYR A 747 2.11 -27.14 34.40
CA TYR A 747 2.71 -26.76 35.69
C TYR A 747 4.23 -26.59 35.68
N ASP A 748 4.94 -27.36 34.85
CA ASP A 748 6.40 -27.48 34.92
C ASP A 748 7.13 -26.82 33.74
N TYR A 749 6.41 -26.23 32.78
CA TYR A 749 6.97 -25.63 31.56
C TYR A 749 7.89 -26.61 30.82
N CYS A 750 7.28 -27.71 30.36
CA CYS A 750 7.94 -28.83 29.70
C CYS A 750 7.00 -29.43 28.63
N PHE A 751 7.53 -30.23 27.72
CA PHE A 751 6.76 -30.95 26.71
C PHE A 751 6.65 -32.44 27.01
N CYS A 752 5.50 -33.05 26.77
CA CYS A 752 5.35 -34.51 26.90
C CYS A 752 6.02 -35.22 25.72
N ALA A 753 6.67 -36.36 25.97
CA ALA A 753 7.10 -37.26 24.91
C ALA A 753 5.86 -37.92 24.26
N VAL A 754 5.95 -38.25 22.98
CA VAL A 754 4.83 -38.82 22.20
C VAL A 754 4.30 -40.14 22.79
N ASP A 755 5.16 -40.93 23.42
CA ASP A 755 4.82 -42.20 24.06
C ASP A 755 4.50 -42.09 25.56
N ASP A 756 4.70 -40.92 26.17
CA ASP A 756 4.34 -40.65 27.57
C ASP A 756 2.84 -40.37 27.69
N ASN A 757 2.06 -41.44 27.64
CA ASN A 757 0.61 -41.39 27.79
C ASN A 757 0.17 -40.80 29.15
N GLU A 758 0.98 -40.88 30.20
CA GLU A 758 0.65 -40.32 31.53
C GLU A 758 0.75 -38.79 31.49
N CYS A 759 1.85 -38.26 30.96
CA CYS A 759 2.03 -36.83 30.71
C CYS A 759 0.96 -36.28 29.75
N ASN A 760 0.73 -36.95 28.61
CA ASN A 760 -0.22 -36.53 27.57
C ASN A 760 -1.68 -36.56 28.02
N THR A 761 -2.07 -37.44 28.94
CA THR A 761 -3.42 -37.46 29.53
C THR A 761 -3.61 -36.36 30.58
N GLY A 762 -2.52 -35.77 31.05
CA GLY A 762 -2.51 -34.84 32.17
C GLY A 762 -2.68 -35.54 33.53
N PRO A 763 -2.53 -34.80 34.63
CA PRO A 763 -2.65 -35.38 35.96
C PRO A 763 -4.09 -35.84 36.24
N GLU A 764 -4.24 -37.06 36.75
CA GLU A 764 -5.54 -37.59 37.17
C GLU A 764 -6.23 -36.67 38.18
N GLN A 765 -7.56 -36.55 38.10
CA GLN A 765 -8.32 -35.69 39.02
C GLN A 765 -8.17 -36.16 40.47
N CYS A 766 -7.90 -35.20 41.36
CA CYS A 766 -7.65 -35.46 42.77
C CYS A 766 -8.85 -36.17 43.42
N THR A 767 -8.62 -37.35 44.01
CA THR A 767 -9.63 -38.13 44.74
C THR A 767 -9.24 -38.29 46.20
N GLU A 768 -10.20 -38.62 47.08
CA GLU A 768 -9.94 -38.88 48.52
C GLU A 768 -8.84 -39.93 48.79
N GLN A 769 -8.51 -40.79 47.81
CA GLN A 769 -7.47 -41.81 47.93
C GLN A 769 -6.11 -41.43 47.32
N TYR A 770 -6.01 -40.38 46.50
CA TYR A 770 -4.77 -40.02 45.81
C TYR A 770 -4.55 -38.51 45.78
N HIS A 771 -3.56 -38.06 46.55
CA HIS A 771 -3.27 -36.65 46.79
C HIS A 771 -1.81 -36.32 46.43
N PRO A 772 -1.48 -36.13 45.13
CA PRO A 772 -0.17 -35.62 44.74
C PRO A 772 0.04 -34.19 45.26
N ARG A 773 1.32 -33.79 45.42
CA ARG A 773 1.75 -32.57 46.13
C ARG A 773 1.34 -31.22 45.49
N ARG A 774 0.50 -31.21 44.46
CA ARG A 774 0.17 -30.02 43.65
C ARG A 774 -1.32 -29.89 43.26
N CYS A 775 -2.25 -30.56 43.96
CA CYS A 775 -3.67 -30.22 43.83
C CYS A 775 -3.92 -28.83 44.44
N GLU A 776 -4.42 -27.86 43.66
CA GLU A 776 -5.07 -26.69 44.24
C GLU A 776 -6.40 -27.12 44.89
N CYS A 777 -6.68 -26.65 46.09
CA CYS A 777 -7.96 -26.91 46.74
C CYS A 777 -9.06 -26.06 46.07
N PRO A 778 -10.26 -26.61 45.84
CA PRO A 778 -11.37 -25.82 45.33
C PRO A 778 -11.69 -24.66 46.28
N TYR A 779 -11.92 -23.47 45.72
CA TYR A 779 -12.11 -22.22 46.48
C TYR A 779 -13.52 -22.04 47.07
N GLU A 780 -14.38 -23.05 46.98
CA GLU A 780 -15.73 -23.04 47.56
C GLU A 780 -15.69 -23.53 49.01
N ALA A 781 -16.31 -22.77 49.92
CA ALA A 781 -16.18 -22.99 51.37
C ALA A 781 -16.88 -24.27 51.89
N ASP A 782 -17.75 -24.87 51.08
CA ASP A 782 -18.59 -26.02 51.48
C ASP A 782 -17.86 -27.38 51.35
N ASP A 783 -16.80 -27.48 50.53
CA ASP A 783 -16.03 -28.73 50.34
C ASP A 783 -15.08 -29.04 51.52
N LEU A 784 -14.83 -28.07 52.40
CA LEU A 784 -13.92 -28.17 53.56
C LEU A 784 -14.49 -28.93 54.77
N ILE A 785 -15.71 -29.49 54.68
CA ILE A 785 -16.36 -30.20 55.80
C ILE A 785 -16.04 -31.71 55.84
N ASN A 786 -15.54 -32.29 54.74
CA ASN A 786 -15.27 -33.74 54.62
C ASN A 786 -13.80 -34.11 54.32
N ILE A 787 -12.86 -33.15 54.41
CA ILE A 787 -11.40 -33.38 54.41
C ILE A 787 -10.88 -33.27 55.85
#